data_AF-A0A9D2U395-F1
#
_entry.id   AF-A0A9D2U395-F1
#
_cell.length_a   1.000
_cell.length_b   1.000
_cell.length_c   1.000
_cell.angle_alpha   90.00
_cell.angle_beta   90.00
_cell.angle_gamma   90.00
#
_symmetry.space_group_name_H-M   'P 1'
#
loop_
_entity.id
_entity.type
_entity.pdbx_description
1 polymer ?
#
loop_
_entity_poly.entity_id
_entity_poly.type
_entity_poly.pdbx_seq_one_letter_code
_entity_poly.pdbx_strand_id
1 'polypeptide(L)'
;MGRPGGMKQRALALMLCAGMTVTMAPVMPSVTAQAADPAPGHLAAYVGEIPEAEGVTWANSVTADLFDTAYETVTAQSADGTEYKVEVVPKDLVYFIDSYSDAPSAENDTPPYLAVKALAGDTLKNQNADQLYKEGETQWGLSADSVRTKADMDPADKQGTGIYHGTNAQGKTLSYKLTLEAGTYTFTSGHQEWWNMTRPMEISLTHDGETETLADITVSRDNLTEIVSSDVTIEEDQTVTYSVTSTGNQAPVISWLGVAETEEKDPDEPSGPALSGEALEDSGKVSVRSGASFTADYGDGQMVSVTSGWIAGGNSAVDGGAAIDSADSYFKTPQFTLYADILLTGEPQEKAGIVMIGTEGANFKIVQKTADEPAKIVTGSGEYPLNVKFEKRVWYGLGVVYSEDADQGYVTVYRDGEKISDTIALGFKLSGQSGIVAGFGISYATGFMHMGYYDNISVAASADEEAAAEETAARADALKDRDPDSAILVIDGADVEKAAQNRNGLTWKGWGLLSGNGTSNLLLDYKTENPDAYQEMLEYLFGGEHPIFTHVKMEMGNDGNNSTAAESCTMRYEDEEADASRDPGFQIAADAKKINPDVKVSFLRWEMPNWVRDYWNSDRAGKGYEAVYKWYRETIFDAYEKYGYVVDFVNPDKNETGDPDEAFIKWIAAKFEDETDFPDYFDQDAIDAYHDIRIIASDENKGLNIVPSMRNDKELYDAVDIIGFHYRTDATDDYVKMADEDDKEVWYSEGCATFGYSEFHENKTTQYGQQSIGGYQSPLAMAEGFMVSFVSSRRTHYIFQPAIGGFYEGIQYGHKELLSARDPWSGYIHYDPALQIIAQFSRFAETGWENEDNTAGIWRMIPRASAGGFAGSSSEHNTSGIDGNASYITIASPDKKDFSVVLLNNTQNEKKYSIRARDLDLTADSLNLWETATDSYMKYKGSVELKDGVWEITLAPYSVLTATTLDDYTDGTEENTTPDELAMPEEEVNTDERAVLDTDETGKNADTSDEYLYADDFEYAYDAEDYLESRGGEPRYMIDTHSAWIVEDGRLAQILTASVNQWNGGDPMTIVGDFRWMNYIADVDITVPADNDSAWAGLGIRTQTGMNWNQDGYTLRIYGSGKWELYR
;
A
#
# COMPACT_ATOMS: atom_id res chain seq x y z
N MET A 1 23.52 -53.96 17.87
CA MET A 1 24.76 -53.67 18.62
C MET A 1 25.38 -52.44 17.96
N GLY A 2 25.73 -51.35 18.62
CA GLY A 2 25.65 -51.01 20.05
C GLY A 2 25.48 -49.49 20.29
N ARG A 3 25.15 -49.13 21.54
CA ARG A 3 25.03 -47.76 22.13
C ARG A 3 26.42 -47.13 22.40
N PRO A 4 26.58 -45.89 22.96
CA PRO A 4 25.61 -44.92 23.55
C PRO A 4 25.72 -43.45 23.01
N GLY A 5 24.75 -42.53 23.15
CA GLY A 5 24.21 -41.87 24.35
C GLY A 5 24.30 -40.34 24.16
N GLY A 6 23.53 -39.45 24.82
CA GLY A 6 22.38 -39.62 25.72
C GLY A 6 21.89 -38.27 26.30
N MET A 7 20.97 -38.33 27.29
CA MET A 7 20.67 -37.28 28.32
C MET A 7 19.94 -36.00 27.84
N LYS A 8 18.93 -35.41 28.53
CA LYS A 8 18.40 -35.46 29.92
C LYS A 8 16.85 -35.34 29.95
N GLN A 9 16.11 -36.09 30.79
CA GLN A 9 15.32 -35.67 32.01
C GLN A 9 14.03 -34.85 31.76
N ARG A 10 12.92 -34.85 32.53
CA ARG A 10 12.24 -35.60 33.64
C ARG A 10 10.87 -34.89 33.91
N ALA A 11 9.94 -35.23 34.83
CA ALA A 11 9.31 -36.42 35.45
C ALA A 11 8.39 -35.89 36.60
N LEU A 12 7.37 -36.55 37.19
CA LEU A 12 6.95 -37.96 37.29
C LEU A 12 5.38 -38.04 37.40
N ALA A 13 4.77 -39.00 38.12
CA ALA A 13 3.32 -39.27 38.12
C ALA A 13 2.69 -39.65 39.50
N LEU A 14 1.34 -39.61 39.54
CA LEU A 14 0.35 -40.40 40.34
C LEU A 14 0.22 -40.34 41.90
N MET A 15 -0.89 -39.73 42.34
CA MET A 15 -2.02 -40.22 43.19
C MET A 15 -1.91 -40.79 44.65
N LEU A 16 -2.85 -40.28 45.48
CA LEU A 16 -3.68 -40.91 46.55
C LEU A 16 -3.11 -41.22 47.96
N CYS A 17 -3.55 -40.44 48.98
CA CYS A 17 -4.37 -40.91 50.14
C CYS A 17 -4.67 -39.81 51.21
N ALA A 18 -5.72 -40.05 52.03
CA ALA A 18 -6.26 -39.26 53.16
C ALA A 18 -5.23 -38.69 54.20
N GLY A 19 -5.53 -37.70 55.05
CA GLY A 19 -6.77 -36.94 55.33
C GLY A 19 -7.04 -36.82 56.86
N MET A 20 -7.14 -35.61 57.43
CA MET A 20 -7.56 -35.35 58.83
C MET A 20 -8.06 -33.90 59.10
N THR A 21 -9.39 -33.75 59.21
CA THR A 21 -10.20 -33.04 60.24
C THR A 21 -9.58 -32.00 61.22
N VAL A 22 -10.26 -30.98 61.78
CA VAL A 22 -11.62 -30.34 61.70
C VAL A 22 -11.65 -29.09 62.62
N THR A 23 -12.36 -28.00 62.26
CA THR A 23 -13.35 -27.15 63.03
C THR A 23 -13.48 -25.76 62.35
N MET A 24 -14.60 -25.36 61.71
CA MET A 24 -15.86 -24.79 62.26
C MET A 24 -15.66 -23.65 63.29
N ALA A 25 -16.31 -22.48 63.26
CA ALA A 25 -17.44 -21.89 62.49
C ALA A 25 -17.38 -20.33 62.63
N PRO A 26 -18.32 -19.45 62.16
CA PRO A 26 -19.68 -19.68 61.67
C PRO A 26 -20.08 -18.98 60.34
N VAL A 27 -21.27 -19.32 59.86
CA VAL A 27 -21.96 -18.71 58.71
C VAL A 27 -22.78 -17.50 59.14
N MET A 28 -22.72 -16.42 58.35
CA MET A 28 -23.83 -15.48 58.14
C MET A 28 -24.04 -15.32 56.62
N PRO A 29 -25.25 -14.95 56.16
CA PRO A 29 -25.70 -15.32 54.82
C PRO A 29 -25.11 -14.43 53.72
N SER A 30 -24.60 -15.07 52.67
CA SER A 30 -24.37 -14.41 51.38
C SER A 30 -25.72 -14.09 50.74
N VAL A 31 -26.14 -12.83 50.82
CA VAL A 31 -27.03 -12.28 49.80
C VAL A 31 -26.15 -12.08 48.58
N THR A 32 -26.21 -13.00 47.62
CA THR A 32 -25.71 -12.74 46.27
C THR A 32 -26.62 -11.68 45.67
N ALA A 33 -26.16 -10.43 45.66
CA ALA A 33 -26.67 -9.47 44.69
C ALA A 33 -26.30 -10.03 43.32
N GLN A 34 -27.31 -10.41 42.56
CA GLN A 34 -27.15 -10.73 41.15
C GLN A 34 -26.78 -9.41 40.48
N ALA A 35 -25.67 -9.37 39.74
CA ALA A 35 -25.35 -8.23 38.88
C ALA A 35 -26.57 -8.01 37.97
N ALA A 36 -27.05 -6.77 37.88
CA ALA A 36 -28.14 -6.44 36.98
C ALA A 36 -27.63 -6.59 35.55
N ASP A 37 -28.36 -7.30 34.70
CA ASP A 37 -28.13 -7.23 33.26
C ASP A 37 -28.23 -5.75 32.81
N PRO A 38 -27.36 -5.27 31.92
CA PRO A 38 -27.51 -3.94 31.33
C PRO A 38 -28.90 -3.84 30.66
N ALA A 39 -29.48 -2.64 30.69
CA ALA A 39 -30.79 -2.42 30.09
C ALA A 39 -30.71 -2.75 28.57
N PRO A 40 -31.70 -3.46 27.98
CA PRO A 40 -31.62 -3.87 26.58
C PRO A 40 -31.39 -2.67 25.64
N GLY A 41 -30.23 -2.64 24.98
CA GLY A 41 -29.82 -1.56 24.07
C GLY A 41 -28.90 -0.48 24.67
N HIS A 42 -28.47 -0.60 25.93
CA HIS A 42 -27.41 0.24 26.51
C HIS A 42 -26.15 -0.59 26.84
N LEU A 43 -24.99 -0.08 26.44
CA LEU A 43 -23.66 -0.66 26.63
C LEU A 43 -22.68 0.43 27.05
N ALA A 44 -21.45 0.03 27.38
CA ALA A 44 -20.33 0.94 27.59
C ALA A 44 -19.09 0.38 26.90
N ALA A 45 -18.16 1.26 26.55
CA ALA A 45 -16.86 0.91 26.01
C ALA A 45 -15.77 1.77 26.65
N TYR A 46 -14.53 1.29 26.65
CA TYR A 46 -13.41 2.15 26.96
C TYR A 46 -13.08 3.06 25.76
N VAL A 47 -12.43 4.20 26.03
CA VAL A 47 -11.94 5.10 24.98
C VAL A 47 -11.11 4.33 23.95
N GLY A 48 -11.45 4.47 22.66
CA GLY A 48 -10.79 3.79 21.55
C GLY A 48 -11.08 2.29 21.43
N GLU A 49 -12.08 1.76 22.15
CA GLU A 49 -12.47 0.34 22.08
C GLU A 49 -13.90 0.16 21.58
N ILE A 50 -14.14 -0.90 20.81
CA ILE A 50 -15.49 -1.28 20.38
C ILE A 50 -16.17 -2.03 21.54
N PRO A 51 -17.43 -1.68 21.92
CA PRO A 51 -18.12 -2.29 23.06
C PRO A 51 -18.28 -3.81 22.91
N GLU A 52 -17.84 -4.56 23.92
CA GLU A 52 -18.09 -5.99 24.01
C GLU A 52 -19.53 -6.28 24.46
N ALA A 53 -20.25 -7.09 23.68
CA ALA A 53 -21.58 -7.57 24.05
C ALA A 53 -21.83 -8.99 23.52
N GLU A 54 -22.24 -9.91 24.42
CA GLU A 54 -22.42 -11.32 24.07
C GLU A 54 -23.49 -11.50 22.99
N GLY A 55 -23.09 -12.05 21.84
CA GLY A 55 -23.99 -12.30 20.71
C GLY A 55 -24.29 -11.10 19.81
N VAL A 56 -23.61 -9.96 20.00
CA VAL A 56 -23.71 -8.80 19.10
C VAL A 56 -22.58 -8.84 18.07
N THR A 57 -22.92 -8.71 16.79
CA THR A 57 -21.96 -8.43 15.72
C THR A 57 -22.18 -7.00 15.25
N TRP A 58 -21.14 -6.17 15.32
CA TRP A 58 -21.21 -4.76 14.93
C TRP A 58 -21.27 -4.58 13.41
N ALA A 59 -21.90 -3.50 12.94
CA ALA A 59 -21.85 -3.13 11.52
C ALA A 59 -20.47 -2.55 11.17
N ASN A 60 -20.01 -2.72 9.92
CA ASN A 60 -18.66 -2.30 9.47
C ASN A 60 -18.38 -0.78 9.65
N SER A 61 -19.41 0.05 9.86
CA SER A 61 -19.28 1.48 10.17
C SER A 61 -19.00 1.79 11.64
N VAL A 62 -18.93 0.77 12.50
CA VAL A 62 -18.61 0.89 13.94
C VAL A 62 -17.14 0.48 14.12
N THR A 63 -16.25 1.45 14.00
CA THR A 63 -14.81 1.31 14.25
C THR A 63 -14.45 1.80 15.66
N ALA A 64 -13.20 1.58 16.09
CA ALA A 64 -12.65 2.10 17.34
C ALA A 64 -12.82 3.63 17.45
N ASP A 65 -12.52 4.34 16.35
CA ASP A 65 -12.56 5.80 16.22
C ASP A 65 -13.92 6.42 16.61
N LEU A 66 -15.01 5.63 16.52
CA LEU A 66 -16.34 6.06 16.92
C LEU A 66 -16.47 6.26 18.45
N PHE A 67 -15.50 5.78 19.22
CA PHE A 67 -15.46 5.76 20.68
C PHE A 67 -14.23 6.48 21.27
N ASP A 68 -13.60 7.39 20.53
CA ASP A 68 -12.40 8.12 20.98
C ASP A 68 -12.68 9.24 22.00
N THR A 69 -13.92 9.71 22.10
CA THR A 69 -14.28 10.83 22.99
C THR A 69 -14.77 10.33 24.36
N ALA A 70 -13.94 10.47 25.38
CA ALA A 70 -14.31 10.15 26.77
C ALA A 70 -15.61 10.85 27.23
N TYR A 71 -16.49 10.10 27.88
CA TYR A 71 -17.80 10.52 28.37
C TYR A 71 -18.82 10.94 27.30
N GLU A 72 -18.60 10.63 26.02
CA GLU A 72 -19.63 10.71 24.99
C GLU A 72 -20.64 9.54 25.08
N THR A 73 -21.89 9.78 24.66
CA THR A 73 -22.93 8.74 24.52
C THR A 73 -23.17 8.47 23.04
N VAL A 74 -22.42 7.51 22.50
CA VAL A 74 -22.38 7.15 21.08
C VAL A 74 -23.61 6.32 20.70
N THR A 75 -24.04 6.38 19.44
CA THR A 75 -25.07 5.47 18.90
C THR A 75 -24.42 4.53 17.89
N ALA A 76 -24.23 3.27 18.29
CA ALA A 76 -23.65 2.23 17.45
C ALA A 76 -24.74 1.30 16.91
N GLN A 77 -24.52 0.69 15.74
CA GLN A 77 -25.49 -0.22 15.12
C GLN A 77 -24.87 -1.60 14.88
N SER A 78 -25.59 -2.66 15.25
CA SER A 78 -25.21 -4.03 14.89
C SER A 78 -25.48 -4.33 13.42
N ALA A 79 -24.83 -5.37 12.88
CA ALA A 79 -24.96 -5.80 11.49
C ALA A 79 -26.41 -6.20 11.10
N ASP A 80 -27.27 -6.51 12.07
CA ASP A 80 -28.71 -6.77 11.85
C ASP A 80 -29.59 -5.50 11.88
N GLY A 81 -29.00 -4.33 12.12
CA GLY A 81 -29.67 -3.02 12.16
C GLY A 81 -30.16 -2.57 13.54
N THR A 82 -29.89 -3.32 14.62
CA THR A 82 -30.26 -2.91 15.98
C THR A 82 -29.37 -1.77 16.49
N GLU A 83 -29.97 -0.68 16.98
CA GLU A 83 -29.25 0.45 17.56
C GLU A 83 -28.96 0.23 19.06
N TYR A 84 -27.75 0.58 19.49
CA TYR A 84 -27.28 0.56 20.86
C TYR A 84 -26.76 1.95 21.25
N LYS A 85 -27.04 2.36 22.49
CA LYS A 85 -26.39 3.51 23.13
C LYS A 85 -25.16 3.03 23.88
N VAL A 86 -24.00 3.63 23.60
CA VAL A 86 -22.71 3.22 24.13
C VAL A 86 -22.14 4.39 24.93
N GLU A 87 -21.97 4.22 26.24
CA GLU A 87 -21.28 5.18 27.08
C GLU A 87 -19.76 4.95 26.97
N VAL A 88 -19.04 5.94 26.45
CA VAL A 88 -17.57 5.89 26.35
C VAL A 88 -16.97 6.35 27.67
N VAL A 89 -16.04 5.60 28.25
CA VAL A 89 -15.40 5.96 29.53
C VAL A 89 -13.89 5.67 29.56
N PRO A 90 -13.08 6.38 30.36
CA PRO A 90 -11.68 6.03 30.56
C PRO A 90 -11.53 4.67 31.28
N LYS A 91 -10.39 4.00 31.10
CA LYS A 91 -10.10 2.69 31.72
C LYS A 91 -10.05 2.76 33.25
N ASP A 92 -9.40 3.79 33.77
CA ASP A 92 -9.07 3.94 35.20
C ASP A 92 -10.17 4.67 35.99
N LEU A 93 -11.43 4.47 35.60
CA LEU A 93 -12.59 5.13 36.18
C LEU A 93 -12.90 4.62 37.60
N VAL A 94 -12.71 5.47 38.61
CA VAL A 94 -12.93 5.14 40.03
C VAL A 94 -14.29 5.58 40.56
N TYR A 95 -14.93 6.60 39.97
CA TYR A 95 -16.32 6.97 40.25
C TYR A 95 -17.06 7.37 38.97
N PHE A 96 -18.32 6.96 38.85
CA PHE A 96 -19.24 7.43 37.80
C PHE A 96 -20.64 7.66 38.38
N ILE A 97 -20.96 8.92 38.68
CA ILE A 97 -22.17 9.33 39.38
C ILE A 97 -23.14 9.95 38.37
N ASP A 98 -24.29 9.31 38.14
CA ASP A 98 -25.37 9.81 37.29
C ASP A 98 -26.47 10.42 38.18
N SER A 99 -26.56 11.74 38.17
CA SER A 99 -27.29 12.54 39.17
C SER A 99 -28.78 12.66 38.84
N TYR A 100 -29.49 11.54 38.77
CA TYR A 100 -30.92 11.51 38.40
C TYR A 100 -31.86 11.97 39.53
N SER A 101 -31.53 11.74 40.80
CA SER A 101 -32.50 11.77 41.91
C SER A 101 -32.11 12.70 43.07
N ASP A 102 -33.07 13.44 43.64
CA ASP A 102 -32.94 14.19 44.91
C ASP A 102 -33.16 13.33 46.16
N ALA A 103 -33.56 12.07 45.97
CA ALA A 103 -33.57 11.01 46.97
C ALA A 103 -32.93 9.73 46.40
N PRO A 104 -31.63 9.78 46.04
CA PRO A 104 -30.96 8.73 45.29
C PRO A 104 -30.75 7.45 46.11
N SER A 105 -30.93 6.30 45.44
CA SER A 105 -30.81 4.94 45.99
C SER A 105 -30.80 3.92 44.84
N ALA A 106 -30.40 2.67 45.14
CA ALA A 106 -30.41 1.54 44.19
C ALA A 106 -31.74 1.29 43.45
N GLU A 107 -32.88 1.77 43.97
CA GLU A 107 -34.18 1.66 43.25
C GLU A 107 -34.29 2.64 42.07
N ASN A 108 -33.34 3.57 41.93
CA ASN A 108 -33.31 4.66 40.95
C ASN A 108 -32.05 4.62 40.05
N ASP A 109 -31.33 3.49 39.96
CA ASP A 109 -30.14 3.36 39.10
C ASP A 109 -30.51 3.53 37.61
N THR A 110 -29.64 4.21 36.86
CA THR A 110 -29.88 4.59 35.45
C THR A 110 -29.25 3.61 34.47
N PRO A 111 -29.80 3.44 33.24
CA PRO A 111 -29.18 2.61 32.20
C PRO A 111 -27.71 2.96 31.88
N PRO A 112 -27.29 4.25 31.77
CA PRO A 112 -25.89 4.63 31.59
C PRO A 112 -24.99 4.14 32.72
N TYR A 113 -25.40 4.33 33.99
CA TYR A 113 -24.64 3.83 35.13
C TYR A 113 -24.52 2.30 35.12
N LEU A 114 -25.61 1.58 34.87
CA LEU A 114 -25.61 0.11 34.85
C LEU A 114 -24.71 -0.45 33.74
N ALA A 115 -24.67 0.19 32.57
CA ALA A 115 -23.77 -0.18 31.49
C ALA A 115 -22.30 0.07 31.85
N VAL A 116 -21.97 1.25 32.37
CA VAL A 116 -20.61 1.60 32.83
C VAL A 116 -20.17 0.70 34.00
N LYS A 117 -21.08 0.32 34.89
CA LYS A 117 -20.81 -0.62 35.99
C LYS A 117 -20.61 -2.07 35.52
N ALA A 118 -21.23 -2.47 34.41
CA ALA A 118 -21.00 -3.78 33.80
C ALA A 118 -19.59 -3.87 33.16
N LEU A 119 -19.12 -2.78 32.53
CA LEU A 119 -17.78 -2.69 31.93
C LEU A 119 -16.67 -2.59 32.99
N ALA A 120 -16.75 -1.58 33.87
CA ALA A 120 -15.69 -1.26 34.83
C ALA A 120 -15.66 -2.22 36.04
N GLY A 121 -16.78 -2.86 36.35
CA GLY A 121 -16.85 -3.88 37.41
C GLY A 121 -16.43 -3.34 38.78
N ASP A 122 -15.40 -3.93 39.38
CA ASP A 122 -14.94 -3.61 40.75
C ASP A 122 -14.04 -2.36 40.86
N THR A 123 -13.59 -1.74 39.76
CA THR A 123 -12.80 -0.49 39.81
C THR A 123 -13.65 0.69 40.30
N LEU A 124 -14.93 0.71 39.93
CA LEU A 124 -15.90 1.72 40.39
C LEU A 124 -16.21 1.59 41.88
N LYS A 125 -15.72 2.57 42.65
CA LYS A 125 -15.93 2.74 44.09
C LYS A 125 -17.39 3.09 44.45
N ASN A 126 -18.25 3.46 43.49
CA ASN A 126 -19.69 3.59 43.69
C ASN A 126 -20.52 2.35 43.32
N GLN A 127 -21.49 2.03 44.18
CA GLN A 127 -22.35 0.83 44.14
C GLN A 127 -23.77 1.09 43.60
N ASN A 128 -24.13 2.36 43.41
CA ASN A 128 -25.38 2.85 42.86
C ASN A 128 -25.06 4.03 41.93
N ALA A 129 -25.99 4.42 41.06
CA ALA A 129 -25.84 5.58 40.16
C ALA A 129 -25.61 6.89 40.93
N ASP A 130 -26.30 7.05 42.06
CA ASP A 130 -26.09 8.12 43.04
C ASP A 130 -26.55 7.61 44.43
N GLN A 131 -26.09 8.25 45.52
CA GLN A 131 -26.57 8.02 46.88
C GLN A 131 -26.36 9.24 47.78
N LEU A 132 -27.16 9.35 48.86
CA LEU A 132 -26.96 10.40 49.86
C LEU A 132 -25.73 10.14 50.73
N TYR A 133 -24.85 11.16 50.85
CA TYR A 133 -23.74 11.11 51.80
C TYR A 133 -24.22 11.18 53.24
N LYS A 134 -23.68 10.29 54.06
CA LYS A 134 -23.87 10.24 55.51
C LYS A 134 -22.53 10.01 56.19
N GLU A 135 -22.10 11.03 56.93
CA GLU A 135 -20.86 11.05 57.71
C GLU A 135 -20.73 9.79 58.60
N GLY A 136 -19.75 8.94 58.31
CA GLY A 136 -19.50 7.68 59.03
C GLY A 136 -20.41 6.49 58.69
N GLU A 137 -21.34 6.62 57.73
CA GLU A 137 -22.13 5.49 57.18
C GLU A 137 -21.77 5.19 55.70
N THR A 138 -21.38 6.20 54.91
CA THR A 138 -21.07 6.07 53.46
C THR A 138 -19.72 6.69 53.12
N GLN A 139 -18.95 6.08 52.22
CA GLN A 139 -17.65 6.62 51.77
C GLN A 139 -17.77 7.71 50.69
N TRP A 140 -18.90 7.78 49.98
CA TRP A 140 -19.15 8.76 48.93
C TRP A 140 -20.64 9.15 48.89
N GLY A 141 -20.99 10.26 48.24
CA GLY A 141 -22.38 10.61 47.90
C GLY A 141 -22.71 12.11 47.86
N LEU A 142 -23.96 12.39 47.52
CA LEU A 142 -24.57 13.72 47.46
C LEU A 142 -24.81 14.33 48.85
N SER A 143 -24.35 15.57 49.06
CA SER A 143 -24.65 16.37 50.24
C SER A 143 -26.00 17.10 50.09
N ALA A 144 -27.09 16.43 50.46
CA ALA A 144 -28.45 16.94 50.24
C ALA A 144 -28.88 18.08 51.21
N ASP A 145 -28.45 19.32 50.92
CA ASP A 145 -29.20 20.53 51.30
C ASP A 145 -30.01 21.05 50.11
N SER A 146 -31.34 21.07 50.27
CA SER A 146 -32.27 21.76 49.37
C SER A 146 -32.25 21.31 47.89
N VAL A 147 -31.64 20.17 47.56
CA VAL A 147 -31.58 19.57 46.22
C VAL A 147 -32.97 19.24 45.66
N ARG A 148 -33.11 19.23 44.34
CA ARG A 148 -34.31 18.82 43.60
C ARG A 148 -33.96 18.11 42.29
N THR A 149 -34.76 17.11 41.92
CA THR A 149 -34.69 16.44 40.60
C THR A 149 -35.37 17.26 39.50
N LYS A 150 -34.78 17.26 38.31
CA LYS A 150 -35.47 17.67 37.09
C LYS A 150 -36.51 16.61 36.67
N ALA A 151 -37.78 16.88 36.93
CA ALA A 151 -38.88 15.97 36.59
C ALA A 151 -39.09 15.77 35.08
N ASP A 152 -39.73 14.66 34.72
CA ASP A 152 -40.16 14.24 33.37
C ASP A 152 -39.02 14.01 32.35
N MET A 153 -37.84 13.59 32.82
CA MET A 153 -36.68 13.24 31.97
C MET A 153 -36.53 11.71 31.82
N ASP A 154 -35.99 11.30 30.68
CA ASP A 154 -35.65 9.91 30.38
C ASP A 154 -34.40 9.51 31.18
N PRO A 155 -34.45 8.51 32.09
CA PRO A 155 -33.27 8.06 32.82
C PRO A 155 -32.16 7.47 31.92
N ALA A 156 -32.47 7.16 30.65
CA ALA A 156 -31.49 6.66 29.68
C ALA A 156 -30.59 7.76 29.08
N ASP A 157 -30.92 9.05 29.24
CA ASP A 157 -30.18 10.17 28.66
C ASP A 157 -29.39 10.93 29.74
N LYS A 158 -28.15 10.49 30.01
CA LYS A 158 -27.30 11.11 31.05
C LYS A 158 -27.01 12.59 30.83
N GLN A 159 -27.12 13.09 29.60
CA GLN A 159 -26.91 14.50 29.29
C GLN A 159 -28.20 15.30 29.55
N GLY A 160 -29.37 14.71 29.27
CA GLY A 160 -30.68 15.30 29.54
C GLY A 160 -31.16 15.24 30.99
N THR A 161 -30.65 14.31 31.81
CA THR A 161 -30.98 14.16 33.24
C THR A 161 -30.21 15.13 34.15
N GLY A 162 -30.62 15.24 35.42
CA GLY A 162 -29.84 15.96 36.43
C GLY A 162 -30.62 16.47 37.65
N ILE A 163 -29.86 16.96 38.62
CA ILE A 163 -30.34 17.64 39.83
C ILE A 163 -29.99 19.14 39.81
N TYR A 164 -30.73 19.92 40.60
CA TYR A 164 -30.52 21.35 40.78
C TYR A 164 -30.76 21.77 42.23
N HIS A 165 -30.13 22.86 42.68
CA HIS A 165 -30.42 23.40 44.00
C HIS A 165 -31.80 24.10 44.03
N GLY A 166 -32.67 23.75 44.97
CA GLY A 166 -34.09 24.14 45.01
C GLY A 166 -34.39 25.63 45.31
N THR A 167 -33.37 26.50 45.30
CA THR A 167 -33.50 27.97 45.45
C THR A 167 -32.61 28.67 44.44
N ASN A 168 -33.20 29.55 43.62
CA ASN A 168 -32.48 30.46 42.73
C ASN A 168 -31.94 31.66 43.52
N ALA A 169 -30.63 31.65 43.78
CA ALA A 169 -29.85 32.75 44.33
C ALA A 169 -28.36 32.53 44.02
N GLN A 170 -27.55 33.58 44.14
CA GLN A 170 -26.08 33.50 44.11
C GLN A 170 -25.55 32.84 45.39
N GLY A 171 -24.44 32.10 45.28
CA GLY A 171 -23.82 31.37 46.38
C GLY A 171 -24.66 30.18 46.86
N LYS A 172 -25.34 29.50 45.94
CA LYS A 172 -26.00 28.22 46.18
C LYS A 172 -25.20 27.11 45.55
N THR A 173 -25.06 26.00 46.26
CA THR A 173 -24.09 24.96 45.94
C THR A 173 -24.74 23.59 45.94
N LEU A 174 -24.33 22.74 45.00
CA LEU A 174 -24.51 21.29 45.05
C LEU A 174 -23.12 20.69 45.32
N SER A 175 -23.02 19.73 46.23
CA SER A 175 -21.72 19.13 46.57
C SER A 175 -21.79 17.61 46.66
N TYR A 176 -20.79 16.95 46.09
CA TYR A 176 -20.49 15.54 46.27
C TYR A 176 -19.28 15.39 47.19
N LYS A 177 -19.37 14.47 48.14
CA LYS A 177 -18.22 14.01 48.93
C LYS A 177 -17.75 12.68 48.38
N LEU A 178 -16.45 12.52 48.11
CA LEU A 178 -15.86 11.32 47.54
C LEU A 178 -14.64 10.92 48.38
N THR A 179 -14.50 9.63 48.73
CA THR A 179 -13.26 9.14 49.35
C THR A 179 -12.33 8.69 48.24
N LEU A 180 -11.13 9.29 48.18
CA LEU A 180 -10.06 8.96 47.26
C LEU A 180 -8.82 8.54 48.06
N GLU A 181 -7.97 7.75 47.43
CA GLU A 181 -6.64 7.42 47.95
C GLU A 181 -5.65 8.51 47.49
N ALA A 182 -4.41 8.49 47.99
CA ALA A 182 -3.38 9.36 47.45
C ALA A 182 -3.08 9.01 45.98
N GLY A 183 -3.06 10.01 45.09
CA GLY A 183 -2.93 9.83 43.64
C GLY A 183 -3.41 11.04 42.84
N THR A 184 -3.20 11.03 41.53
CA THR A 184 -3.72 12.06 40.61
C THR A 184 -4.98 11.57 39.91
N TYR A 185 -6.00 12.44 39.85
CA TYR A 185 -7.32 12.12 39.35
C TYR A 185 -7.86 13.19 38.41
N THR A 186 -8.39 12.77 37.26
CA THR A 186 -9.19 13.61 36.37
C THR A 186 -10.64 13.65 36.85
N PHE A 187 -11.13 14.83 37.24
CA PHE A 187 -12.54 15.08 37.55
C PHE A 187 -13.26 15.64 36.32
N THR A 188 -14.27 14.94 35.83
CA THR A 188 -15.06 15.34 34.66
C THR A 188 -16.55 15.42 34.99
N SER A 189 -17.25 16.51 34.69
CA SER A 189 -18.70 16.60 34.94
C SER A 189 -19.50 17.26 33.83
N GLY A 190 -20.71 16.76 33.61
CA GLY A 190 -21.68 17.31 32.66
C GLY A 190 -22.77 18.14 33.33
N HIS A 191 -23.20 19.21 32.66
CA HIS A 191 -24.19 20.17 33.13
C HIS A 191 -25.19 20.51 32.02
N GLN A 192 -26.49 20.46 32.32
CA GLN A 192 -27.57 20.74 31.36
C GLN A 192 -28.49 21.88 31.84
N GLU A 193 -28.87 22.78 30.94
CA GLU A 193 -29.92 23.77 31.17
C GLU A 193 -31.27 23.34 30.58
N TRP A 194 -32.33 23.35 31.40
CA TRP A 194 -33.67 22.86 31.00
C TRP A 194 -34.75 23.94 30.85
N TRP A 195 -34.50 25.18 31.28
CA TRP A 195 -35.53 26.23 31.44
C TRP A 195 -35.22 27.53 30.68
N ASN A 196 -34.26 27.51 29.75
CA ASN A 196 -33.78 28.65 28.98
C ASN A 196 -33.28 29.83 29.86
N MET A 197 -32.72 29.52 31.03
CA MET A 197 -32.10 30.45 31.98
C MET A 197 -30.57 30.45 31.82
N THR A 198 -29.92 31.60 31.98
CA THR A 198 -28.45 31.67 32.06
C THR A 198 -28.00 31.33 33.49
N ARG A 199 -27.15 30.31 33.64
CA ARG A 199 -26.61 29.82 34.92
C ARG A 199 -25.08 29.85 34.92
N PRO A 200 -24.47 30.99 35.24
CA PRO A 200 -23.04 31.00 35.50
C PRO A 200 -22.77 30.32 36.86
N MET A 201 -21.80 29.41 36.86
CA MET A 201 -21.45 28.55 37.98
C MET A 201 -19.94 28.39 38.08
N GLU A 202 -19.43 28.35 39.31
CA GLU A 202 -18.05 28.01 39.64
C GLU A 202 -18.01 26.55 40.09
N ILE A 203 -17.04 25.80 39.57
CA ILE A 203 -16.77 24.41 39.91
C ILE A 203 -15.48 24.39 40.71
N SER A 204 -15.49 23.70 41.84
CA SER A 204 -14.39 23.69 42.81
C SER A 204 -14.23 22.34 43.46
N LEU A 205 -12.98 21.98 43.79
CA LEU A 205 -12.67 20.87 44.68
C LEU A 205 -12.20 21.43 46.03
N THR A 206 -12.54 20.73 47.11
CA THR A 206 -11.96 20.95 48.43
C THR A 206 -11.29 19.66 48.88
N HIS A 207 -9.96 19.72 49.00
CA HIS A 207 -9.07 18.69 49.52
C HIS A 207 -8.04 19.37 50.44
N ASP A 208 -7.44 18.64 51.37
CA ASP A 208 -6.42 19.10 52.33
C ASP A 208 -6.83 20.30 53.22
N GLY A 209 -8.13 20.63 53.22
CA GLY A 209 -8.70 21.79 53.92
C GLY A 209 -8.61 23.10 53.13
N GLU A 210 -8.09 23.07 51.91
CA GLU A 210 -8.09 24.20 50.97
C GLU A 210 -9.16 24.00 49.88
N THR A 211 -9.50 25.06 49.15
CA THR A 211 -10.49 25.03 48.06
C THR A 211 -9.87 25.63 46.83
N GLU A 212 -9.83 24.86 45.75
CA GLU A 212 -9.38 25.28 44.43
C GLU A 212 -10.56 25.35 43.45
N THR A 213 -10.47 26.26 42.49
CA THR A 213 -11.46 26.41 41.42
C THR A 213 -10.98 25.63 40.20
N LEU A 214 -11.75 24.63 39.78
CA LEU A 214 -11.49 23.82 38.60
C LEU A 214 -11.93 24.55 37.32
N ALA A 215 -13.12 25.18 37.33
CA ALA A 215 -13.61 25.96 36.18
C ALA A 215 -14.71 26.97 36.55
N ASP A 216 -14.85 28.01 35.71
CA ASP A 216 -16.03 28.87 35.63
C ASP A 216 -16.81 28.53 34.36
N ILE A 217 -18.04 28.02 34.50
CA ILE A 217 -18.89 27.56 33.38
C ILE A 217 -20.21 28.34 33.28
N THR A 218 -20.89 28.31 32.14
CA THR A 218 -22.21 28.95 31.96
C THR A 218 -23.13 28.21 30.95
N VAL A 219 -23.98 27.34 31.49
CA VAL A 219 -25.11 26.78 30.72
C VAL A 219 -26.22 27.82 30.55
N SER A 220 -26.84 27.85 29.38
CA SER A 220 -27.88 28.81 29.00
C SER A 220 -28.75 28.31 27.85
N ARG A 221 -29.76 29.09 27.43
CA ARG A 221 -30.54 28.78 26.22
C ARG A 221 -29.66 28.62 24.97
N ASP A 222 -28.59 29.40 24.89
CA ASP A 222 -27.70 29.45 23.72
C ASP A 222 -26.44 28.56 23.91
N ASN A 223 -26.32 27.90 25.07
CA ASN A 223 -25.31 26.87 25.39
C ASN A 223 -25.94 25.82 26.34
N LEU A 224 -26.67 24.84 25.78
CA LEU A 224 -27.56 23.98 26.57
C LEU A 224 -26.83 22.97 27.46
N THR A 225 -25.66 22.51 27.03
CA THR A 225 -24.82 21.49 27.68
C THR A 225 -23.40 22.03 27.85
N GLU A 226 -22.75 21.72 28.97
CA GLU A 226 -21.35 22.04 29.18
C GLU A 226 -20.68 20.89 29.95
N ILE A 227 -19.49 20.47 29.49
CA ILE A 227 -18.67 19.45 30.15
C ILE A 227 -17.37 20.13 30.56
N VAL A 228 -16.97 19.93 31.81
CA VAL A 228 -15.65 20.32 32.34
C VAL A 228 -14.81 19.07 32.58
N SER A 229 -13.49 19.17 32.42
CA SER A 229 -12.53 18.21 32.94
C SER A 229 -11.36 18.95 33.62
N SER A 230 -10.82 18.42 34.72
CA SER A 230 -9.66 18.99 35.41
C SER A 230 -8.91 17.94 36.21
N ASP A 231 -7.58 17.93 36.12
CA ASP A 231 -6.71 17.00 36.85
C ASP A 231 -6.31 17.58 38.20
N VAL A 232 -6.37 16.76 39.25
CA VAL A 232 -6.04 17.15 40.63
C VAL A 232 -5.28 16.04 41.32
N THR A 233 -4.18 16.39 41.99
CA THR A 233 -3.41 15.48 42.84
C THR A 233 -3.88 15.54 44.29
N ILE A 234 -4.16 14.37 44.85
CA ILE A 234 -4.58 14.16 46.24
C ILE A 234 -3.38 13.58 47.00
N GLU A 235 -2.87 14.33 47.97
CA GLU A 235 -1.57 14.04 48.64
C GLU A 235 -1.66 12.92 49.70
N GLU A 236 -2.82 12.78 50.36
CA GLU A 236 -3.09 11.74 51.36
C GLU A 236 -4.55 11.21 51.22
N ASP A 237 -4.77 9.93 51.54
CA ASP A 237 -6.10 9.28 51.56
C ASP A 237 -7.14 10.12 52.32
N GLN A 238 -8.14 10.65 51.61
CA GLN A 238 -9.07 11.62 52.19
C GLN A 238 -10.46 11.64 51.55
N THR A 239 -11.40 12.33 52.21
CA THR A 239 -12.71 12.66 51.63
C THR A 239 -12.66 14.07 51.03
N VAL A 240 -12.56 14.15 49.70
CA VAL A 240 -12.65 15.40 48.95
C VAL A 240 -14.11 15.86 48.82
N THR A 241 -14.34 17.15 48.60
CA THR A 241 -15.68 17.71 48.32
C THR A 241 -15.70 18.46 46.99
N TYR A 242 -16.31 17.84 45.97
CA TYR A 242 -16.58 18.44 44.67
C TYR A 242 -17.82 19.34 44.76
N SER A 243 -17.75 20.58 44.30
CA SER A 243 -18.81 21.59 44.51
C SER A 243 -19.11 22.42 43.27
N VAL A 244 -20.39 22.52 42.92
CA VAL A 244 -20.92 23.36 41.83
C VAL A 244 -21.72 24.52 42.45
N THR A 245 -21.20 25.74 42.38
CA THR A 245 -21.74 26.92 43.07
C THR A 245 -22.25 27.97 42.09
N SER A 246 -23.46 28.49 42.26
CA SER A 246 -23.99 29.58 41.42
C SER A 246 -23.25 30.90 41.66
N THR A 247 -22.58 31.40 40.63
CA THR A 247 -22.03 32.76 40.61
C THR A 247 -23.07 33.79 40.18
N GLY A 248 -24.20 33.35 39.60
CA GLY A 248 -25.36 34.18 39.22
C GLY A 248 -26.62 33.98 40.06
N ASN A 249 -27.73 34.60 39.65
CA ASN A 249 -29.01 34.56 40.41
C ASN A 249 -29.81 33.26 40.26
N GLN A 250 -29.38 32.32 39.41
CA GLN A 250 -30.06 31.04 39.19
C GLN A 250 -29.32 29.94 39.95
N ALA A 251 -30.04 28.90 40.38
CA ALA A 251 -29.44 27.76 41.08
C ALA A 251 -28.41 27.02 40.21
N PRO A 252 -27.37 26.39 40.81
CA PRO A 252 -26.52 25.45 40.09
C PRO A 252 -27.30 24.20 39.64
N VAL A 253 -26.72 23.51 38.65
CA VAL A 253 -27.21 22.26 38.03
C VAL A 253 -26.04 21.31 37.79
N ILE A 254 -26.28 20.00 37.89
CA ILE A 254 -25.32 18.96 37.49
C ILE A 254 -26.10 17.73 37.00
N SER A 255 -25.58 17.10 35.94
CA SER A 255 -26.14 15.92 35.30
C SER A 255 -25.38 14.65 35.71
N TRP A 256 -24.05 14.66 35.61
CA TRP A 256 -23.19 13.54 36.01
C TRP A 256 -21.79 14.00 36.42
N LEU A 257 -21.06 13.15 37.14
CA LEU A 257 -19.67 13.34 37.58
C LEU A 257 -18.88 12.03 37.45
N GLY A 258 -17.87 12.03 36.58
CA GLY A 258 -16.85 10.99 36.48
C GLY A 258 -15.56 11.40 37.22
N VAL A 259 -14.87 10.43 37.80
CA VAL A 259 -13.51 10.60 38.35
C VAL A 259 -12.69 9.39 37.92
N ALA A 260 -11.57 9.63 37.23
CA ALA A 260 -10.63 8.62 36.78
C ALA A 260 -9.24 8.86 37.39
N GLU A 261 -8.51 7.80 37.70
CA GLU A 261 -7.12 7.85 38.15
C GLU A 261 -6.18 8.01 36.94
N THR A 262 -5.00 8.61 37.13
CA THR A 262 -3.98 8.73 36.09
C THR A 262 -2.68 8.09 36.58
N GLU A 263 -1.99 7.29 35.75
CA GLU A 263 -0.75 6.61 36.15
C GLU A 263 0.34 7.61 36.61
N GLU A 264 1.01 7.31 37.72
CA GLU A 264 2.17 8.09 38.20
C GLU A 264 3.36 7.93 37.24
N LYS A 265 3.91 9.05 36.75
CA LYS A 265 5.26 9.06 36.18
C LYS A 265 6.30 8.87 37.28
N ASP A 266 7.28 8.00 37.02
CA ASP A 266 8.35 7.64 37.96
C ASP A 266 9.13 8.89 38.44
N PRO A 267 9.12 9.21 39.75
CA PRO A 267 9.72 10.45 40.27
C PRO A 267 11.25 10.44 40.39
N ASP A 268 11.94 9.34 40.02
CA ASP A 268 13.40 9.22 40.10
C ASP A 268 14.14 9.45 38.74
N GLU A 269 13.45 9.88 37.67
CA GLU A 269 14.14 10.41 36.48
C GLU A 269 14.86 11.75 36.78
N PRO A 270 16.10 11.95 36.28
CA PRO A 270 16.89 13.13 36.62
C PRO A 270 16.33 14.40 35.98
N SER A 271 15.97 15.38 36.82
CA SER A 271 15.40 16.67 36.43
C SER A 271 16.33 17.52 35.54
N GLY A 272 16.34 17.26 34.24
CA GLY A 272 16.44 18.29 33.20
C GLY A 272 15.04 18.83 32.85
N PRO A 273 14.94 19.94 32.09
CA PRO A 273 13.65 20.54 31.76
C PRO A 273 12.92 19.78 30.63
N ALA A 274 12.49 18.54 30.90
CA ALA A 274 11.66 17.78 29.96
C ALA A 274 10.18 18.18 30.08
N LEU A 275 9.60 18.67 28.99
CA LEU A 275 8.15 18.87 28.87
C LEU A 275 7.48 17.49 28.79
N SER A 276 6.72 17.13 29.81
CA SER A 276 6.26 15.76 30.05
C SER A 276 4.96 15.37 29.32
N GLY A 277 4.68 15.96 28.16
CA GLY A 277 3.50 15.67 27.32
C GLY A 277 3.87 15.47 25.85
N GLU A 278 3.05 14.70 25.14
CA GLU A 278 3.13 14.51 23.68
C GLU A 278 3.05 15.86 22.94
N ALA A 279 3.65 15.92 21.75
CA ALA A 279 3.63 17.12 20.93
C ALA A 279 2.18 17.45 20.49
N LEU A 280 1.91 18.72 20.20
CA LEU A 280 0.56 19.19 19.90
C LEU A 280 0.04 18.64 18.56
N GLU A 281 0.93 18.35 17.63
CA GLU A 281 0.67 17.70 16.35
C GLU A 281 0.33 16.22 16.52
N ASP A 282 1.10 15.48 17.33
CA ASP A 282 0.86 14.06 17.62
C ASP A 282 -0.45 13.85 18.36
N SER A 283 -0.77 14.74 19.30
CA SER A 283 -1.96 14.67 20.15
C SER A 283 -3.19 15.39 19.57
N GLY A 284 -3.24 15.60 18.24
CA GLY A 284 -4.42 16.10 17.52
C GLY A 284 -4.82 17.55 17.83
N LYS A 285 -3.92 18.35 18.42
CA LYS A 285 -4.12 19.75 18.80
C LYS A 285 -3.52 20.74 17.78
N VAL A 286 -3.08 20.25 16.63
CA VAL A 286 -2.70 21.05 15.46
C VAL A 286 -3.56 20.64 14.27
N SER A 287 -4.14 21.62 13.59
CA SER A 287 -4.88 21.44 12.35
C SER A 287 -4.05 21.91 11.15
N VAL A 288 -3.76 21.00 10.22
CA VAL A 288 -3.23 21.32 8.89
C VAL A 288 -4.35 21.75 7.94
N ARG A 289 -4.06 22.74 7.10
CA ARG A 289 -5.02 23.39 6.19
C ARG A 289 -4.43 23.47 4.77
N SER A 290 -5.09 24.17 3.85
CA SER A 290 -4.70 24.24 2.43
C SER A 290 -3.19 24.47 2.24
N GLY A 291 -2.53 23.58 1.51
CA GLY A 291 -1.09 23.65 1.23
C GLY A 291 -0.16 23.23 2.37
N ALA A 292 -0.70 22.55 3.39
CA ALA A 292 0.02 21.77 4.38
C ALA A 292 -0.60 20.37 4.56
N SER A 293 0.19 19.43 5.07
CA SER A 293 -0.23 18.08 5.44
C SER A 293 0.63 17.57 6.61
N PHE A 294 0.19 16.51 7.28
CA PHE A 294 1.09 15.74 8.15
C PHE A 294 1.95 14.78 7.33
N THR A 295 3.10 14.40 7.89
CA THR A 295 4.00 13.34 7.42
C THR A 295 4.68 12.72 8.63
N ALA A 296 5.20 11.49 8.52
CA ALA A 296 6.02 10.91 9.59
C ALA A 296 7.21 11.82 9.93
N ASP A 297 7.54 11.89 11.22
CA ASP A 297 8.70 12.61 11.76
C ASP A 297 9.91 11.65 11.94
N TYR A 298 10.92 12.04 12.73
CA TYR A 298 12.06 11.15 13.05
C TYR A 298 11.83 10.28 14.31
N GLY A 299 10.83 10.61 15.12
CA GLY A 299 10.30 9.86 16.26
C GLY A 299 9.20 8.86 15.87
N ASP A 300 8.19 8.74 16.71
CA ASP A 300 7.03 7.85 16.52
C ASP A 300 5.75 8.58 16.07
N GLY A 301 5.85 9.89 15.81
CA GLY A 301 4.76 10.83 15.64
C GLY A 301 4.59 11.32 14.20
N GLN A 302 4.18 12.58 14.06
CA GLN A 302 3.96 13.26 12.79
C GLN A 302 4.44 14.70 12.84
N MET A 303 5.19 15.13 11.84
CA MET A 303 5.54 16.55 11.64
C MET A 303 4.60 17.22 10.63
N VAL A 304 4.37 18.52 10.82
CA VAL A 304 3.68 19.38 9.85
C VAL A 304 4.59 19.63 8.65
N SER A 305 4.16 19.27 7.45
CA SER A 305 4.79 19.67 6.18
C SER A 305 3.99 20.76 5.48
N VAL A 306 4.55 21.98 5.37
CA VAL A 306 4.00 23.05 4.54
C VAL A 306 4.63 23.00 3.16
N THR A 307 3.89 22.43 2.20
CA THR A 307 4.38 22.12 0.84
C THR A 307 4.07 23.19 -0.20
N SER A 308 3.15 24.12 0.08
CA SER A 308 2.87 25.26 -0.80
C SER A 308 3.32 26.59 -0.21
N GLY A 309 4.01 27.42 -0.99
CA GLY A 309 4.33 28.80 -0.62
C GLY A 309 3.15 29.78 -0.77
N TRP A 310 2.00 29.34 -1.32
CA TRP A 310 0.85 30.21 -1.59
C TRP A 310 -0.49 29.47 -1.66
N ILE A 311 -1.55 30.13 -1.19
CA ILE A 311 -2.95 29.70 -1.36
C ILE A 311 -3.84 30.83 -1.92
N ALA A 312 -4.90 30.42 -2.63
CA ALA A 312 -6.00 31.29 -2.98
C ALA A 312 -6.81 31.70 -1.73
N GLY A 313 -7.62 32.76 -1.81
CA GLY A 313 -8.40 33.31 -0.69
C GLY A 313 -7.71 34.49 0.00
N GLY A 314 -6.37 34.43 0.13
CA GLY A 314 -5.58 35.60 0.53
C GLY A 314 -5.47 35.84 2.04
N ASN A 315 -5.71 34.82 2.87
CA ASN A 315 -5.50 34.88 4.33
C ASN A 315 -5.05 33.52 4.90
N SER A 316 -3.75 33.21 4.84
CA SER A 316 -3.22 31.91 5.30
C SER A 316 -3.40 31.67 6.79
N ALA A 317 -3.51 32.72 7.62
CA ALA A 317 -3.92 32.60 9.03
C ALA A 317 -5.26 31.88 9.26
N VAL A 318 -6.16 31.87 8.26
CA VAL A 318 -7.46 31.18 8.33
C VAL A 318 -7.50 29.97 7.40
N ASP A 319 -7.02 30.12 6.17
CA ASP A 319 -7.32 29.17 5.09
C ASP A 319 -6.20 28.15 4.78
N GLY A 320 -4.99 28.30 5.35
CA GLY A 320 -3.80 27.51 4.98
C GLY A 320 -2.79 27.27 6.11
N GLY A 321 -1.68 26.60 5.78
CA GLY A 321 -0.60 26.27 6.72
C GLY A 321 -1.06 25.35 7.84
N ALA A 322 -0.41 25.44 9.01
CA ALA A 322 -0.86 24.75 10.23
C ALA A 322 -1.21 25.75 11.32
N ALA A 323 -2.19 25.41 12.14
CA ALA A 323 -2.64 26.21 13.27
C ALA A 323 -2.79 25.34 14.52
N ILE A 324 -2.40 25.89 15.67
CA ILE A 324 -2.65 25.28 16.98
C ILE A 324 -4.12 25.49 17.31
N ASP A 325 -4.82 24.40 17.59
CA ASP A 325 -6.23 24.42 17.92
C ASP A 325 -6.47 24.90 19.34
N SER A 326 -7.64 25.54 19.55
CA SER A 326 -7.97 26.20 20.81
C SER A 326 -6.90 27.17 21.33
N ALA A 327 -6.17 27.85 20.43
CA ALA A 327 -5.04 28.75 20.72
C ALA A 327 -5.28 29.79 21.85
N ASP A 328 -6.51 30.23 22.10
CA ASP A 328 -6.83 31.07 23.27
C ASP A 328 -6.42 30.38 24.60
N SER A 329 -6.54 29.07 24.74
CA SER A 329 -6.17 28.32 25.97
C SER A 329 -4.67 28.40 26.28
N TYR A 330 -3.81 28.35 25.25
CA TYR A 330 -2.36 28.38 25.38
C TYR A 330 -1.79 29.80 25.45
N PHE A 331 -2.38 30.75 24.71
CA PHE A 331 -1.76 32.05 24.44
C PHE A 331 -2.48 33.25 25.07
N LYS A 332 -3.70 33.08 25.60
CA LYS A 332 -4.44 34.15 26.33
C LYS A 332 -4.02 34.21 27.81
N THR A 333 -2.72 34.21 28.04
CA THR A 333 -2.07 34.17 29.36
C THR A 333 -1.04 35.31 29.46
N PRO A 334 -0.76 35.85 30.66
CA PRO A 334 0.32 36.82 30.84
C PRO A 334 1.73 36.25 30.58
N GLN A 335 1.90 34.92 30.44
CA GLN A 335 3.19 34.30 30.15
C GLN A 335 3.06 32.92 29.49
N PHE A 336 3.98 32.60 28.57
CA PHE A 336 4.15 31.27 27.98
C PHE A 336 5.53 31.14 27.30
N THR A 337 5.95 29.93 26.96
CA THR A 337 6.99 29.67 25.94
C THR A 337 6.46 28.65 24.94
N LEU A 338 6.49 28.99 23.64
CA LEU A 338 6.24 28.06 22.55
C LEU A 338 7.57 27.46 22.09
N TYR A 339 7.65 26.14 22.01
CA TYR A 339 8.75 25.39 21.41
C TYR A 339 8.30 24.74 20.11
N ALA A 340 9.20 24.62 19.15
CA ALA A 340 9.04 23.82 17.94
C ALA A 340 10.41 23.58 17.29
N ASP A 341 10.57 22.45 16.64
CA ASP A 341 11.70 22.16 15.77
C ASP A 341 11.30 22.57 14.36
N ILE A 342 12.14 23.35 13.69
CA ILE A 342 11.78 23.97 12.40
C ILE A 342 12.84 23.71 11.34
N LEU A 343 12.39 23.37 10.14
CA LEU A 343 13.24 23.25 8.96
C LEU A 343 12.61 23.96 7.76
N LEU A 344 13.28 24.98 7.25
CA LEU A 344 12.76 25.75 6.12
C LEU A 344 13.14 25.08 4.78
N THR A 345 12.16 24.84 3.92
CA THR A 345 12.35 24.28 2.56
C THR A 345 12.08 25.32 1.45
N GLY A 346 11.26 26.33 1.73
CA GLY A 346 10.96 27.42 0.80
C GLY A 346 12.04 28.49 0.74
N GLU A 347 12.06 29.24 -0.36
CA GLU A 347 12.80 30.51 -0.41
C GLU A 347 12.14 31.54 0.51
N PRO A 348 12.91 32.37 1.26
CA PRO A 348 12.36 33.36 2.19
C PRO A 348 11.33 34.31 1.54
N GLN A 349 10.20 34.52 2.21
CA GLN A 349 9.09 35.37 1.73
C GLN A 349 8.73 36.44 2.77
N GLU A 350 8.89 37.72 2.41
CA GLU A 350 8.56 38.88 3.27
C GLU A 350 7.18 38.84 3.94
N LYS A 351 6.20 38.21 3.28
CA LYS A 351 4.81 38.20 3.74
C LYS A 351 4.44 36.98 4.57
N ALA A 352 5.17 35.87 4.46
CA ALA A 352 4.89 34.64 5.17
C ALA A 352 5.48 34.66 6.58
N GLY A 353 4.73 34.19 7.58
CA GLY A 353 5.27 33.88 8.90
C GLY A 353 5.89 32.49 8.89
N ILE A 354 7.04 32.33 9.54
CA ILE A 354 7.56 31.02 9.99
C ILE A 354 6.68 30.57 11.17
N VAL A 355 6.53 31.46 12.16
CA VAL A 355 5.59 31.35 13.28
C VAL A 355 4.80 32.66 13.37
N MET A 356 3.50 32.59 13.67
CA MET A 356 2.65 33.75 13.97
C MET A 356 1.80 33.46 15.21
N ILE A 357 1.63 34.46 16.09
CA ILE A 357 0.74 34.39 17.27
C ILE A 357 -0.02 35.72 17.42
N GLY A 358 -1.34 35.67 17.53
CA GLY A 358 -2.21 36.79 17.93
C GLY A 358 -3.48 36.93 17.09
N THR A 359 -4.12 38.10 17.14
CA THR A 359 -5.31 38.43 16.34
C THR A 359 -4.94 39.31 15.14
N GLU A 360 -5.83 39.46 14.15
CA GLU A 360 -5.56 40.27 12.94
C GLU A 360 -5.04 41.69 13.26
N GLY A 361 -5.57 42.32 14.33
CA GLY A 361 -5.15 43.65 14.79
C GLY A 361 -4.03 43.67 15.85
N ALA A 362 -3.72 42.53 16.47
CA ALA A 362 -2.77 42.40 17.57
C ALA A 362 -2.05 41.06 17.51
N ASN A 363 -1.08 40.95 16.59
CA ASN A 363 -0.21 39.78 16.41
C ASN A 363 1.25 40.18 16.29
N PHE A 364 2.11 39.18 16.48
CA PHE A 364 3.49 39.19 16.03
C PHE A 364 3.77 37.92 15.19
N LYS A 365 4.79 38.01 14.33
CA LYS A 365 5.29 36.87 13.56
C LYS A 365 6.78 36.94 13.31
N ILE A 366 7.42 35.78 13.21
CA ILE A 366 8.81 35.64 12.75
C ILE A 366 8.78 35.53 11.23
N VAL A 367 9.58 36.34 10.53
CA VAL A 367 9.72 36.30 9.06
C VAL A 367 11.19 36.39 8.66
N GLN A 368 11.56 35.77 7.54
CA GLN A 368 12.81 36.08 6.83
C GLN A 368 12.43 36.64 5.46
N LYS A 369 12.84 37.89 5.16
CA LYS A 369 12.36 38.60 3.96
C LYS A 369 13.09 38.18 2.68
N THR A 370 14.38 37.88 2.80
CA THR A 370 15.30 37.46 1.73
C THR A 370 16.36 36.55 2.37
N ALA A 371 17.06 35.75 1.57
CA ALA A 371 18.15 34.91 2.06
C ALA A 371 19.36 35.71 2.59
N ASP A 372 19.51 36.98 2.21
CA ASP A 372 20.63 37.83 2.62
C ASP A 372 20.39 38.57 3.95
N GLU A 373 19.13 38.81 4.33
CA GLU A 373 18.78 39.53 5.56
C GLU A 373 18.59 38.58 6.76
N PRO A 374 19.00 38.99 7.98
CA PRO A 374 18.58 38.30 9.21
C PRO A 374 17.06 38.21 9.31
N ALA A 375 16.58 37.15 9.98
CA ALA A 375 15.19 37.02 10.35
C ALA A 375 14.74 38.14 11.28
N LYS A 376 13.43 38.40 11.33
CA LYS A 376 12.83 39.54 12.05
C LYS A 376 11.53 39.12 12.73
N ILE A 377 11.26 39.67 13.90
CA ILE A 377 9.89 39.77 14.41
C ILE A 377 9.22 40.98 13.75
N VAL A 378 8.05 40.76 13.19
CA VAL A 378 7.16 41.80 12.67
C VAL A 378 5.95 41.91 13.58
N THR A 379 5.60 43.14 13.96
CA THR A 379 4.47 43.50 14.82
C THR A 379 3.67 44.62 14.18
N GLY A 380 2.47 44.93 14.70
CA GLY A 380 1.75 46.16 14.33
C GLY A 380 2.53 47.46 14.63
N SER A 381 3.52 47.42 15.52
CA SER A 381 4.37 48.56 15.93
C SER A 381 5.68 48.72 15.16
N GLY A 382 6.15 47.68 14.44
CA GLY A 382 7.43 47.73 13.73
C GLY A 382 8.07 46.36 13.46
N GLU A 383 9.27 46.40 12.86
CA GLU A 383 10.11 45.23 12.58
C GLU A 383 11.38 45.27 13.45
N TYR A 384 11.75 44.12 14.04
CA TYR A 384 12.86 43.97 14.98
C TYR A 384 13.74 42.80 14.55
N PRO A 385 15.08 42.95 14.41
CA PRO A 385 15.95 41.89 13.94
C PRO A 385 16.18 40.80 15.00
N LEU A 386 16.26 39.55 14.54
CA LEU A 386 16.67 38.39 15.32
C LEU A 386 18.17 38.08 15.22
N ASN A 387 18.97 38.99 14.65
CA ASN A 387 20.44 38.91 14.48
C ASN A 387 21.03 37.68 13.74
N VAL A 388 20.25 36.64 13.51
CA VAL A 388 20.61 35.38 12.84
C VAL A 388 19.75 35.18 11.58
N LYS A 389 20.14 34.19 10.78
CA LYS A 389 19.33 33.66 9.68
C LYS A 389 18.83 32.26 10.01
N PHE A 390 17.70 31.88 9.44
CA PHE A 390 17.32 30.49 9.28
C PHE A 390 17.74 30.09 7.86
N GLU A 391 18.78 29.27 7.76
CA GLU A 391 19.22 28.73 6.47
C GLU A 391 18.24 27.65 6.00
N LYS A 392 18.13 27.50 4.69
CA LYS A 392 17.26 26.48 4.08
C LYS A 392 17.91 25.10 4.24
N ARG A 393 17.10 24.07 4.53
CA ARG A 393 17.56 22.69 4.80
C ARG A 393 18.53 22.59 5.98
N VAL A 394 18.16 23.22 7.09
CA VAL A 394 18.82 23.07 8.39
C VAL A 394 17.72 22.99 9.45
N TRP A 395 17.83 22.03 10.37
CA TRP A 395 16.96 21.91 11.53
C TRP A 395 17.39 22.89 12.62
N TYR A 396 16.42 23.51 13.29
CA TYR A 396 16.65 24.45 14.38
C TYR A 396 15.65 24.20 15.51
N GLY A 397 16.13 24.10 16.75
CA GLY A 397 15.26 24.14 17.92
C GLY A 397 14.86 25.59 18.19
N LEU A 398 13.58 25.94 18.06
CA LEU A 398 13.06 27.29 18.26
C LEU A 398 12.32 27.41 19.60
N GLY A 399 12.56 28.52 20.32
CA GLY A 399 11.84 28.88 21.54
C GLY A 399 11.33 30.32 21.47
N VAL A 400 10.03 30.54 21.68
CA VAL A 400 9.39 31.86 21.68
C VAL A 400 8.81 32.15 23.06
N VAL A 401 9.58 32.88 23.87
CA VAL A 401 9.27 33.24 25.26
C VAL A 401 8.43 34.52 25.28
N TYR A 402 7.26 34.48 25.90
CA TYR A 402 6.32 35.61 25.99
C TYR A 402 6.01 35.97 27.45
N SER A 403 6.01 37.26 27.78
CA SER A 403 5.61 37.75 29.12
C SER A 403 4.93 39.13 29.06
N GLU A 404 4.08 39.45 30.03
CA GLU A 404 3.41 40.75 30.16
C GLU A 404 3.82 41.54 31.40
N ASP A 405 3.89 42.87 31.27
CA ASP A 405 3.96 43.79 32.41
C ASP A 405 2.59 44.45 32.68
N ALA A 406 2.55 45.61 33.35
CA ALA A 406 1.29 46.33 33.58
C ALA A 406 0.64 46.89 32.29
N ASP A 407 1.45 47.23 31.29
CA ASP A 407 1.07 48.04 30.12
C ASP A 407 1.05 47.24 28.80
N GLN A 408 1.94 46.26 28.61
CA GLN A 408 2.08 45.51 27.34
C GLN A 408 2.71 44.12 27.51
N GLY A 409 2.64 43.32 26.44
CA GLY A 409 3.40 42.08 26.26
C GLY A 409 4.78 42.31 25.63
N TYR A 410 5.65 41.34 25.88
CA TYR A 410 7.03 41.26 25.45
C TYR A 410 7.32 39.87 24.87
N VAL A 411 8.19 39.80 23.87
CA VAL A 411 8.67 38.53 23.31
C VAL A 411 10.20 38.50 23.25
N THR A 412 10.77 37.35 23.61
CA THR A 412 12.16 36.98 23.37
C THR A 412 12.19 35.71 22.53
N VAL A 413 13.12 35.59 21.58
CA VAL A 413 13.30 34.37 20.77
C VAL A 413 14.66 33.73 21.04
N TYR A 414 14.63 32.41 21.20
CA TYR A 414 15.76 31.50 21.34
C TYR A 414 15.86 30.60 20.11
N ARG A 415 17.09 30.22 19.76
CA ARG A 415 17.38 29.23 18.73
C ARG A 415 18.66 28.49 19.07
N ASP A 416 18.61 27.16 19.10
CA ASP A 416 19.76 26.27 19.40
C ASP A 416 20.49 26.63 20.71
N GLY A 417 19.76 27.11 21.72
CA GLY A 417 20.30 27.60 23.00
C GLY A 417 20.81 29.03 23.02
N GLU A 418 20.86 29.74 21.89
CA GLU A 418 21.22 31.16 21.86
C GLU A 418 19.99 32.07 21.92
N LYS A 419 20.04 33.12 22.76
CA LYS A 419 19.07 34.23 22.73
C LYS A 419 19.35 35.08 21.50
N ILE A 420 18.50 34.96 20.47
CA ILE A 420 18.72 35.60 19.17
C ILE A 420 18.06 36.99 19.06
N SER A 421 17.06 37.30 19.91
CA SER A 421 16.40 38.61 19.94
C SER A 421 16.77 39.47 21.15
N ASP A 422 16.70 40.80 20.98
CA ASP A 422 16.38 41.70 22.10
C ASP A 422 14.98 41.35 22.63
N THR A 423 14.67 41.67 23.89
CA THR A 423 13.31 41.53 24.43
C THR A 423 12.42 42.63 23.84
N ILE A 424 11.51 42.24 22.95
CA ILE A 424 10.75 43.15 22.08
C ILE A 424 9.39 43.47 22.70
N ALA A 425 9.14 44.74 22.96
CA ALA A 425 7.84 45.26 23.39
C ALA A 425 6.83 45.26 22.23
N LEU A 426 5.68 44.61 22.42
CA LEU A 426 4.67 44.40 21.38
C LEU A 426 3.62 45.51 21.28
N GLY A 427 3.47 46.33 22.32
CA GLY A 427 2.43 47.37 22.39
C GLY A 427 1.00 46.86 22.62
N PHE A 428 0.81 45.55 22.81
CA PHE A 428 -0.46 44.91 23.17
C PHE A 428 -0.24 43.74 24.13
N LYS A 429 -1.32 43.27 24.75
CA LYS A 429 -1.37 42.11 25.66
C LYS A 429 -2.17 40.98 25.02
N LEU A 430 -1.67 39.75 25.06
CA LEU A 430 -2.38 38.55 24.57
C LEU A 430 -3.41 38.07 25.60
N SER A 431 -3.14 38.23 26.90
CA SER A 431 -4.11 37.96 27.98
C SER A 431 -5.42 38.76 27.82
N GLY A 432 -5.34 39.93 27.18
CA GLY A 432 -6.46 40.81 26.88
C GLY A 432 -7.10 40.60 25.49
N GLN A 433 -6.61 39.67 24.66
CA GLN A 433 -7.24 39.31 23.39
C GLN A 433 -8.22 38.14 23.56
N SER A 434 -8.95 37.80 22.49
CA SER A 434 -9.67 36.53 22.33
C SER A 434 -9.83 36.25 20.83
N GLY A 435 -9.91 34.98 20.45
CA GLY A 435 -9.81 34.57 19.04
C GLY A 435 -8.38 34.74 18.51
N ILE A 436 -7.38 34.42 19.34
CA ILE A 436 -5.98 34.31 18.96
C ILE A 436 -5.86 33.19 17.92
N VAL A 437 -5.08 33.44 16.86
CA VAL A 437 -4.56 32.41 15.97
C VAL A 437 -3.08 32.26 16.25
N ALA A 438 -2.64 31.03 16.46
CA ALA A 438 -1.23 30.65 16.55
C ALA A 438 -0.94 29.53 15.56
N GLY A 439 0.24 29.52 14.96
CA GLY A 439 0.59 28.48 13.99
C GLY A 439 1.81 28.76 13.12
N PHE A 440 2.03 27.85 12.17
CA PHE A 440 3.28 27.68 11.43
C PHE A 440 3.06 27.83 9.93
N GLY A 441 3.99 28.53 9.26
CA GLY A 441 3.88 28.87 7.85
C GLY A 441 2.78 29.90 7.52
N ILE A 442 2.05 30.45 8.51
CA ILE A 442 0.84 31.27 8.29
C ILE A 442 1.04 32.79 8.46
N SER A 443 0.08 33.58 7.95
CA SER A 443 0.13 35.04 8.00
C SER A 443 -1.24 35.69 7.75
N TYR A 444 -1.60 36.72 8.51
CA TYR A 444 -2.82 37.49 8.28
C TYR A 444 -2.77 38.32 6.99
N ALA A 445 -3.95 38.50 6.36
CA ALA A 445 -4.18 39.38 5.21
C ALA A 445 -3.28 39.09 3.99
N THR A 446 -2.77 37.86 3.88
CA THR A 446 -2.04 37.39 2.71
C THR A 446 -2.18 35.89 2.51
N GLY A 447 -2.13 35.42 1.25
CA GLY A 447 -2.14 33.99 0.94
C GLY A 447 -0.75 33.34 0.92
N PHE A 448 0.32 34.10 1.19
CA PHE A 448 1.68 33.56 1.24
C PHE A 448 1.90 32.72 2.50
N MET A 449 2.67 31.65 2.34
CA MET A 449 3.02 30.72 3.41
C MET A 449 4.51 30.38 3.38
N HIS A 450 5.08 30.04 4.53
CA HIS A 450 6.49 29.66 4.60
C HIS A 450 6.60 28.13 4.53
N MET A 451 7.12 27.63 3.41
CA MET A 451 7.33 26.20 3.24
C MET A 451 8.44 25.71 4.17
N GLY A 452 8.20 24.56 4.79
CA GLY A 452 9.06 23.96 5.78
C GLY A 452 8.40 22.77 6.47
N TYR A 453 9.19 22.07 7.28
CA TYR A 453 8.70 21.13 8.28
C TYR A 453 8.71 21.80 9.65
N TYR A 454 7.72 21.45 10.48
CA TYR A 454 7.54 21.97 11.83
C TYR A 454 7.10 20.80 12.71
N ASP A 455 7.83 20.58 13.79
CA ASP A 455 7.85 19.32 14.55
C ASP A 455 8.03 19.58 16.05
N ASN A 456 7.76 18.59 16.90
CA ASN A 456 7.81 18.66 18.37
C ASN A 456 7.19 19.95 18.95
N ILE A 457 6.06 20.43 18.41
CA ILE A 457 5.39 21.67 18.82
C ILE A 457 4.82 21.51 20.23
N SER A 458 5.21 22.40 21.15
CA SER A 458 4.71 22.36 22.54
C SER A 458 4.65 23.75 23.17
N VAL A 459 3.79 23.94 24.17
CA VAL A 459 3.64 25.23 24.87
C VAL A 459 3.74 25.05 26.39
N ALA A 460 4.75 25.68 26.99
CA ALA A 460 4.90 25.78 28.43
C ALA A 460 4.16 27.02 28.98
N ALA A 461 3.50 26.90 30.14
CA ALA A 461 2.80 28.01 30.81
C ALA A 461 3.72 29.00 31.55
N SER A 462 5.04 28.94 31.29
CA SER A 462 6.08 29.71 31.97
C SER A 462 6.97 30.46 30.97
N ALA A 463 7.32 31.70 31.29
CA ALA A 463 8.24 32.51 30.49
C ALA A 463 9.70 32.39 30.99
N ASP A 464 10.23 31.17 31.06
CA ASP A 464 11.58 30.92 31.55
C ASP A 464 12.61 31.03 30.41
N GLU A 465 13.45 32.07 30.48
CA GLU A 465 14.52 32.36 29.51
C GLU A 465 15.75 31.44 29.63
N GLU A 466 15.92 30.73 30.75
CA GLU A 466 17.02 29.76 30.95
C GLU A 466 16.59 28.37 30.44
N ALA A 467 15.39 27.91 30.83
CA ALA A 467 14.81 26.68 30.28
C ALA A 467 14.58 26.76 28.76
N ALA A 468 14.25 27.94 28.22
CA ALA A 468 14.17 28.15 26.77
C ALA A 468 15.51 27.94 26.04
N ALA A 469 16.63 28.25 26.70
CA ALA A 469 17.96 28.00 26.15
C ALA A 469 18.33 26.50 26.23
N GLU A 470 18.10 25.86 27.37
CA GLU A 470 18.46 24.45 27.55
C GLU A 470 17.67 23.53 26.60
N GLU A 471 16.36 23.71 26.51
CA GLU A 471 15.46 22.90 25.66
C GLU A 471 15.77 23.08 24.16
N THR A 472 15.98 24.32 23.70
CA THR A 472 16.31 24.56 22.28
C THR A 472 17.70 24.05 21.89
N ALA A 473 18.64 23.98 22.83
CA ALA A 473 19.93 23.34 22.61
C ALA A 473 19.82 21.82 22.52
N ALA A 474 19.00 21.18 23.38
CA ALA A 474 18.78 19.73 23.36
C ALA A 474 18.14 19.27 22.04
N ARG A 475 17.08 19.96 21.59
CA ARG A 475 16.41 19.73 20.29
C ARG A 475 17.38 19.85 19.10
N ALA A 476 18.19 20.90 19.08
CA ALA A 476 19.19 21.09 18.04
C ALA A 476 20.26 19.98 18.04
N ASP A 477 20.66 19.47 19.22
CA ASP A 477 21.64 18.37 19.31
C ASP A 477 21.07 17.01 18.87
N ALA A 478 19.77 16.78 19.04
CA ALA A 478 19.06 15.56 18.60
C ALA A 478 18.88 15.49 17.07
N LEU A 479 18.73 16.64 16.41
CA LEU A 479 18.49 16.73 14.96
C LEU A 479 19.76 17.02 14.13
N LYS A 480 20.90 17.33 14.75
CA LYS A 480 22.14 17.78 14.08
C LYS A 480 22.70 16.84 13.01
N ASP A 481 22.49 15.54 13.17
CA ASP A 481 23.03 14.47 12.32
C ASP A 481 21.97 13.91 11.34
N ARG A 482 20.72 14.40 11.40
CA ARG A 482 19.64 14.03 10.46
C ARG A 482 19.83 14.75 9.13
N ASP A 483 19.76 14.04 8.01
CA ASP A 483 19.85 14.66 6.69
C ASP A 483 18.47 15.17 6.22
N PRO A 484 18.27 16.50 6.04
CA PRO A 484 16.99 17.06 5.64
C PRO A 484 16.67 16.93 4.14
N ASP A 485 17.56 16.31 3.37
CA ASP A 485 17.31 15.76 2.04
C ASP A 485 16.85 14.29 2.07
N SER A 486 16.84 13.65 3.24
CA SER A 486 16.36 12.27 3.38
C SER A 486 14.83 12.18 3.30
N ALA A 487 14.34 11.17 2.60
CA ALA A 487 12.94 10.75 2.65
C ALA A 487 12.77 9.74 3.79
N ILE A 488 11.88 10.04 4.73
CA ILE A 488 11.58 9.15 5.86
C ILE A 488 10.62 8.05 5.38
N LEU A 489 11.00 6.80 5.61
CA LEU A 489 10.13 5.64 5.50
C LEU A 489 9.86 5.10 6.90
N VAL A 490 8.60 4.83 7.21
CA VAL A 490 8.22 4.06 8.40
C VAL A 490 7.59 2.76 7.95
N ILE A 491 8.15 1.64 8.41
CA ILE A 491 7.59 0.30 8.25
C ILE A 491 6.98 -0.08 9.60
N ASP A 492 5.66 -0.14 9.63
CA ASP A 492 4.85 -0.31 10.84
C ASP A 492 4.29 -1.72 10.90
N GLY A 493 4.54 -2.43 12.01
CA GLY A 493 4.01 -3.77 12.25
C GLY A 493 2.48 -3.87 12.21
N ALA A 494 1.74 -2.80 12.56
CA ALA A 494 0.29 -2.77 12.41
C ALA A 494 -0.14 -2.68 10.93
N ASP A 495 0.61 -1.95 10.09
CA ASP A 495 0.35 -1.90 8.65
C ASP A 495 0.74 -3.23 7.97
N VAL A 496 1.79 -3.92 8.44
CA VAL A 496 2.16 -5.28 8.00
C VAL A 496 1.11 -6.31 8.43
N GLU A 497 0.65 -6.28 9.69
CA GLU A 497 -0.38 -7.17 10.21
C GLU A 497 -1.73 -6.98 9.49
N LYS A 498 -2.08 -5.73 9.15
CA LYS A 498 -3.23 -5.44 8.29
C LYS A 498 -3.02 -5.97 6.87
N ALA A 499 -1.84 -5.78 6.28
CA ALA A 499 -1.57 -6.28 4.92
C ALA A 499 -1.56 -7.83 4.86
N ALA A 500 -1.13 -8.51 5.93
CA ALA A 500 -1.15 -9.97 6.04
C ALA A 500 -2.56 -10.56 5.96
N GLN A 501 -3.60 -9.82 6.39
CA GLN A 501 -5.00 -10.22 6.27
C GLN A 501 -5.49 -10.30 4.82
N ASN A 502 -4.93 -9.49 3.91
CA ASN A 502 -5.22 -9.58 2.48
C ASN A 502 -4.39 -10.71 1.85
N ARG A 503 -5.02 -11.88 1.68
CA ARG A 503 -4.43 -13.12 1.15
C ARG A 503 -4.12 -13.03 -0.34
N ASN A 504 -4.83 -12.18 -1.08
CA ASN A 504 -4.70 -12.07 -2.53
C ASN A 504 -4.31 -10.64 -2.94
N GLY A 505 -5.05 -9.62 -2.47
CA GLY A 505 -4.98 -8.23 -2.95
C GLY A 505 -3.63 -7.52 -2.74
N LEU A 506 -2.92 -7.81 -1.64
CA LEU A 506 -1.64 -7.18 -1.30
C LEU A 506 -0.43 -8.12 -1.37
N THR A 507 -0.62 -9.37 -1.78
CA THR A 507 0.45 -10.37 -1.88
C THR A 507 1.33 -10.09 -3.09
N TRP A 508 2.64 -10.03 -2.92
CA TRP A 508 3.57 -9.85 -4.05
C TRP A 508 3.66 -11.13 -4.87
N LYS A 509 3.04 -11.12 -6.06
CA LYS A 509 2.94 -12.33 -6.89
C LYS A 509 4.22 -12.67 -7.64
N GLY A 510 5.22 -11.80 -7.66
CA GLY A 510 6.39 -11.91 -8.55
C GLY A 510 6.06 -11.42 -9.98
N TRP A 511 6.93 -11.73 -10.94
CA TRP A 511 6.78 -11.29 -12.34
C TRP A 511 6.12 -12.37 -13.21
N GLY A 512 5.37 -11.94 -14.22
CA GLY A 512 4.76 -12.81 -15.22
C GLY A 512 5.31 -12.54 -16.62
N LEU A 513 5.27 -13.55 -17.48
CA LEU A 513 5.53 -13.41 -18.91
C LEU A 513 4.31 -13.81 -19.73
N LEU A 514 4.16 -13.18 -20.91
CA LEU A 514 3.14 -13.53 -21.89
C LEU A 514 3.82 -14.15 -23.13
N SER A 515 3.54 -15.43 -23.37
CA SER A 515 3.79 -16.09 -24.66
C SER A 515 2.57 -15.87 -25.56
N GLY A 516 2.71 -15.03 -26.57
CA GLY A 516 1.58 -14.71 -27.46
C GLY A 516 1.99 -13.89 -28.67
N ASN A 517 1.08 -13.75 -29.62
CA ASN A 517 1.24 -13.00 -30.85
C ASN A 517 2.47 -13.41 -31.68
N GLY A 518 2.88 -14.68 -31.60
CA GLY A 518 4.04 -15.25 -32.27
C GLY A 518 5.40 -14.79 -31.70
N THR A 519 5.45 -14.42 -30.43
CA THR A 519 6.68 -13.92 -29.76
C THR A 519 7.58 -15.04 -29.22
N SER A 520 7.15 -16.30 -29.25
CA SER A 520 7.86 -17.43 -28.64
C SER A 520 8.23 -18.55 -29.62
N ASN A 521 7.96 -18.40 -30.92
CA ASN A 521 7.94 -19.49 -31.90
C ASN A 521 9.27 -20.25 -32.02
N LEU A 522 10.42 -19.56 -31.94
CA LEU A 522 11.73 -20.20 -32.01
C LEU A 522 12.10 -21.00 -30.74
N LEU A 523 11.35 -20.90 -29.65
CA LEU A 523 11.71 -21.56 -28.39
C LEU A 523 11.56 -23.09 -28.43
N LEU A 524 10.68 -23.63 -29.28
CA LEU A 524 10.65 -25.06 -29.56
C LEU A 524 11.91 -25.53 -30.32
N ASP A 525 12.49 -24.69 -31.19
CA ASP A 525 13.76 -24.99 -31.84
C ASP A 525 14.93 -24.93 -30.86
N TYR A 526 14.96 -23.96 -29.93
CA TYR A 526 15.97 -23.94 -28.85
C TYR A 526 15.92 -25.23 -28.04
N LYS A 527 14.72 -25.66 -27.63
CA LYS A 527 14.53 -26.88 -26.84
C LYS A 527 15.07 -28.13 -27.56
N THR A 528 14.97 -28.21 -28.88
CA THR A 528 15.45 -29.38 -29.64
C THR A 528 16.93 -29.29 -30.04
N GLU A 529 17.37 -28.16 -30.56
CA GLU A 529 18.70 -28.03 -31.19
C GLU A 529 19.77 -27.54 -30.20
N ASN A 530 19.39 -26.77 -29.17
CA ASN A 530 20.29 -26.31 -28.09
C ASN A 530 19.64 -26.44 -26.68
N PRO A 531 19.28 -27.67 -26.25
CA PRO A 531 18.54 -27.93 -25.01
C PRO A 531 19.24 -27.42 -23.74
N ASP A 532 20.58 -27.44 -23.69
CA ASP A 532 21.34 -26.98 -22.52
C ASP A 532 21.14 -25.46 -22.29
N ALA A 533 21.17 -24.65 -23.35
CA ALA A 533 20.92 -23.21 -23.28
C ALA A 533 19.46 -22.88 -22.96
N TYR A 534 18.52 -23.67 -23.49
CA TYR A 534 17.09 -23.57 -23.14
C TYR A 534 16.85 -23.87 -21.65
N GLN A 535 17.51 -24.92 -21.12
CA GLN A 535 17.41 -25.29 -19.71
C GLN A 535 18.04 -24.23 -18.79
N GLU A 536 19.22 -23.72 -19.12
CA GLU A 536 19.89 -22.65 -18.37
C GLU A 536 19.03 -21.36 -18.32
N MET A 537 18.41 -20.99 -19.44
CA MET A 537 17.45 -19.89 -19.49
C MET A 537 16.27 -20.11 -18.54
N LEU A 538 15.63 -21.29 -18.55
CA LEU A 538 14.52 -21.57 -17.66
C LEU A 538 14.94 -21.64 -16.18
N GLU A 539 16.12 -22.19 -15.88
CA GLU A 539 16.67 -22.24 -14.51
C GLU A 539 16.94 -20.83 -13.97
N TYR A 540 17.45 -19.91 -14.81
CA TYR A 540 17.65 -18.52 -14.40
C TYR A 540 16.31 -17.79 -14.12
N LEU A 541 15.30 -17.99 -14.97
CA LEU A 541 14.02 -17.27 -14.90
C LEU A 541 13.09 -17.81 -13.80
N PHE A 542 12.99 -19.13 -13.66
CA PHE A 542 12.01 -19.81 -12.80
C PHE A 542 12.63 -20.54 -11.61
N GLY A 543 13.96 -20.69 -11.57
CA GLY A 543 14.67 -21.42 -10.53
C GLY A 543 15.27 -20.54 -9.42
N GLY A 544 15.85 -21.25 -8.43
CA GLY A 544 16.32 -20.67 -7.17
C GLY A 544 15.25 -20.68 -6.08
N GLU A 545 15.63 -20.29 -4.88
CA GLU A 545 14.74 -20.12 -3.72
C GLU A 545 13.76 -18.95 -3.96
N HIS A 546 14.27 -17.85 -4.52
CA HIS A 546 13.51 -16.66 -4.87
C HIS A 546 13.43 -16.48 -6.40
N PRO A 547 12.49 -17.11 -7.12
CA PRO A 547 12.43 -17.08 -8.59
C PRO A 547 12.03 -15.69 -9.15
N ILE A 548 12.50 -15.34 -10.35
CA ILE A 548 12.13 -14.06 -11.00
C ILE A 548 10.68 -14.14 -11.50
N PHE A 549 10.35 -15.20 -12.24
CA PHE A 549 9.04 -15.41 -12.83
C PHE A 549 8.24 -16.49 -12.09
N THR A 550 6.96 -16.21 -11.90
CA THR A 550 5.99 -17.05 -11.16
C THR A 550 4.73 -17.35 -11.98
N HIS A 551 4.63 -16.81 -13.20
CA HIS A 551 3.45 -16.89 -14.05
C HIS A 551 3.81 -16.95 -15.55
N VAL A 552 3.22 -17.91 -16.26
CA VAL A 552 3.19 -17.96 -17.73
C VAL A 552 1.75 -17.71 -18.22
N LYS A 553 1.53 -16.58 -18.88
CA LYS A 553 0.28 -16.23 -19.58
C LYS A 553 0.43 -16.55 -21.07
N MET A 554 -0.64 -17.02 -21.71
CA MET A 554 -0.61 -17.50 -23.10
C MET A 554 -1.72 -16.90 -23.97
N GLU A 555 -1.47 -16.75 -25.26
CA GLU A 555 -2.53 -16.52 -26.25
C GLU A 555 -3.18 -17.85 -26.66
N MET A 556 -4.50 -17.94 -26.60
CA MET A 556 -5.27 -18.95 -27.32
C MET A 556 -5.27 -18.57 -28.81
N GLY A 557 -4.28 -19.08 -29.53
CA GLY A 557 -4.00 -18.72 -30.92
C GLY A 557 -5.13 -19.03 -31.89
N ASN A 558 -5.24 -18.22 -32.96
CA ASN A 558 -6.23 -18.41 -34.03
C ASN A 558 -5.63 -18.44 -35.44
N ASP A 559 -4.32 -18.69 -35.54
CA ASP A 559 -3.49 -18.58 -36.75
C ASP A 559 -3.46 -17.17 -37.39
N GLY A 560 -3.96 -16.16 -36.67
CA GLY A 560 -4.02 -14.77 -37.11
C GLY A 560 -2.89 -13.93 -36.51
N ASN A 561 -2.37 -12.97 -37.28
CA ASN A 561 -1.40 -12.01 -36.74
C ASN A 561 -2.07 -10.99 -35.83
N ASN A 562 -1.96 -11.22 -34.53
CA ASN A 562 -2.64 -10.43 -33.51
C ASN A 562 -1.73 -9.37 -32.86
N SER A 563 -0.40 -9.39 -33.09
CA SER A 563 0.48 -8.25 -32.81
C SER A 563 1.81 -8.28 -33.58
N THR A 564 2.56 -9.38 -33.53
CA THR A 564 3.91 -9.49 -34.10
C THR A 564 3.93 -10.48 -35.27
N ALA A 565 3.57 -11.73 -35.00
CA ALA A 565 3.39 -12.85 -35.91
C ALA A 565 2.06 -13.57 -35.61
N ALA A 566 1.79 -14.69 -36.28
CA ALA A 566 0.61 -15.52 -36.00
C ALA A 566 0.89 -16.46 -34.83
N GLU A 567 -0.12 -16.66 -33.98
CA GLU A 567 -0.08 -17.66 -32.91
C GLU A 567 -0.89 -18.91 -33.31
N SER A 568 -0.29 -20.07 -33.11
CA SER A 568 -0.80 -21.37 -33.60
C SER A 568 -2.13 -21.75 -32.95
N CYS A 569 -3.13 -22.12 -33.77
CA CYS A 569 -4.44 -22.51 -33.26
C CYS A 569 -4.51 -23.97 -32.83
N THR A 570 -4.89 -24.18 -31.57
CA THR A 570 -5.11 -25.49 -30.96
C THR A 570 -6.33 -26.22 -31.53
N MET A 571 -7.34 -25.52 -32.09
CA MET A 571 -8.51 -26.10 -32.76
C MET A 571 -9.00 -25.26 -33.96
N ARG A 572 -8.54 -25.57 -35.16
CA ARG A 572 -8.84 -24.85 -36.41
C ARG A 572 -10.24 -25.18 -36.94
N TYR A 573 -10.75 -26.37 -36.64
CA TYR A 573 -12.10 -26.83 -37.01
C TYR A 573 -12.91 -27.38 -35.81
N GLU A 574 -14.24 -27.39 -35.91
CA GLU A 574 -15.12 -27.85 -34.82
C GLU A 574 -14.96 -29.34 -34.50
N ASP A 575 -14.61 -30.16 -35.50
CA ASP A 575 -14.43 -31.61 -35.43
C ASP A 575 -12.96 -32.06 -35.41
N GLU A 576 -12.03 -31.13 -35.21
CA GLU A 576 -10.62 -31.39 -34.94
C GLU A 576 -10.42 -31.77 -33.45
N GLU A 577 -9.44 -32.62 -33.17
CA GLU A 577 -8.95 -32.84 -31.81
C GLU A 577 -8.06 -31.65 -31.41
N ALA A 578 -8.08 -31.26 -30.13
CA ALA A 578 -7.25 -30.16 -29.66
C ALA A 578 -5.77 -30.55 -29.64
N ASP A 579 -4.90 -29.58 -29.92
CA ASP A 579 -3.46 -29.83 -29.97
C ASP A 579 -2.65 -28.63 -29.46
N ALA A 580 -2.35 -28.67 -28.16
CA ALA A 580 -1.52 -27.72 -27.42
C ALA A 580 -0.01 -27.84 -27.73
N SER A 581 0.44 -28.85 -28.48
CA SER A 581 1.85 -28.98 -28.87
C SER A 581 2.28 -28.01 -29.98
N ARG A 582 1.30 -27.32 -30.60
CA ARG A 582 1.49 -26.30 -31.63
C ARG A 582 1.92 -24.93 -31.08
N ASP A 583 1.75 -24.69 -29.78
CA ASP A 583 2.00 -23.38 -29.18
C ASP A 583 3.14 -23.51 -28.15
N PRO A 584 4.28 -22.81 -28.35
CA PRO A 584 5.42 -22.87 -27.45
C PRO A 584 5.09 -22.53 -25.99
N GLY A 585 4.06 -21.71 -25.74
CA GLY A 585 3.63 -21.28 -24.42
C GLY A 585 3.28 -22.45 -23.51
N PHE A 586 2.52 -23.44 -24.00
CA PHE A 586 2.16 -24.62 -23.21
C PHE A 586 3.41 -25.45 -22.87
N GLN A 587 4.34 -25.55 -23.80
CA GLN A 587 5.59 -26.27 -23.57
C GLN A 587 6.48 -25.55 -22.55
N ILE A 588 6.60 -24.22 -22.62
CA ILE A 588 7.37 -23.40 -21.67
C ILE A 588 6.74 -23.48 -20.27
N ALA A 589 5.42 -23.40 -20.15
CA ALA A 589 4.70 -23.60 -18.90
C ALA A 589 4.96 -24.99 -18.28
N ALA A 590 4.95 -26.04 -19.11
CA ALA A 590 5.25 -27.40 -18.68
C ALA A 590 6.69 -27.57 -18.16
N ASP A 591 7.67 -26.92 -18.80
CA ASP A 591 9.07 -27.02 -18.41
C ASP A 591 9.40 -26.12 -17.21
N ALA A 592 8.80 -24.92 -17.13
CA ALA A 592 8.86 -24.06 -15.95
C ALA A 592 8.30 -24.75 -14.70
N LYS A 593 7.14 -25.42 -14.78
CA LYS A 593 6.55 -26.20 -13.67
C LYS A 593 7.43 -27.38 -13.19
N LYS A 594 8.39 -27.86 -14.00
CA LYS A 594 9.37 -28.89 -13.56
C LYS A 594 10.50 -28.32 -12.71
N ILE A 595 10.80 -27.02 -12.88
CA ILE A 595 11.82 -26.29 -12.12
C ILE A 595 11.19 -25.70 -10.86
N ASN A 596 10.04 -25.04 -11.01
CA ASN A 596 9.24 -24.46 -9.93
C ASN A 596 7.77 -24.88 -10.09
N PRO A 597 7.29 -25.88 -9.31
CA PRO A 597 5.90 -26.37 -9.37
C PRO A 597 4.82 -25.30 -9.12
N ASP A 598 5.17 -24.24 -8.40
CA ASP A 598 4.23 -23.18 -7.99
C ASP A 598 4.02 -22.11 -9.09
N VAL A 599 4.73 -22.21 -10.22
CA VAL A 599 4.46 -21.38 -11.41
C VAL A 599 3.01 -21.55 -11.84
N LYS A 600 2.27 -20.44 -11.89
CA LYS A 600 0.89 -20.42 -12.37
C LYS A 600 0.81 -20.25 -13.88
N VAL A 601 -0.30 -20.69 -14.46
CA VAL A 601 -0.52 -20.63 -15.91
C VAL A 601 -1.87 -20.00 -16.22
N SER A 602 -1.92 -19.11 -17.21
CA SER A 602 -3.19 -18.55 -17.70
C SER A 602 -3.24 -18.42 -19.21
N PHE A 603 -4.45 -18.24 -19.74
CA PHE A 603 -4.62 -17.84 -21.14
C PHE A 603 -5.79 -16.89 -21.37
N LEU A 604 -5.79 -16.27 -22.56
CA LEU A 604 -6.89 -15.48 -23.11
C LEU A 604 -6.86 -15.51 -24.64
N ARG A 605 -7.80 -14.83 -25.32
CA ARG A 605 -7.82 -14.76 -26.80
C ARG A 605 -7.72 -13.33 -27.35
N TRP A 606 -6.90 -13.11 -28.38
CA TRP A 606 -6.95 -11.87 -29.16
C TRP A 606 -8.04 -11.93 -30.24
N GLU A 607 -8.23 -13.08 -30.88
CA GLU A 607 -9.28 -13.33 -31.88
C GLU A 607 -9.83 -14.76 -31.71
N MET A 608 -10.67 -15.22 -32.64
CA MET A 608 -11.27 -16.57 -32.59
C MET A 608 -10.95 -17.35 -33.88
N PRO A 609 -10.81 -18.68 -33.82
CA PRO A 609 -10.83 -19.51 -35.02
C PRO A 609 -12.19 -19.40 -35.73
N ASN A 610 -12.19 -19.68 -37.03
CA ASN A 610 -13.33 -19.37 -37.92
C ASN A 610 -14.65 -20.00 -37.46
N TRP A 611 -14.64 -21.25 -36.97
CA TRP A 611 -15.84 -21.96 -36.54
C TRP A 611 -16.46 -21.36 -35.26
N VAL A 612 -15.64 -21.02 -34.26
CA VAL A 612 -16.08 -20.32 -33.03
C VAL A 612 -16.66 -18.97 -33.39
N ARG A 613 -15.97 -18.19 -34.22
CA ARG A 613 -16.41 -16.86 -34.68
C ARG A 613 -17.76 -16.90 -35.40
N ASP A 614 -17.98 -17.91 -36.24
CA ASP A 614 -19.22 -18.05 -37.01
C ASP A 614 -20.42 -18.42 -36.10
N TYR A 615 -20.19 -19.17 -35.02
CA TYR A 615 -21.18 -19.36 -33.96
C TYR A 615 -21.41 -18.10 -33.13
N TRP A 616 -20.35 -17.43 -32.70
CA TRP A 616 -20.42 -16.16 -31.95
C TRP A 616 -21.22 -15.07 -32.67
N ASN A 617 -20.97 -14.91 -33.97
CA ASN A 617 -21.67 -13.93 -34.81
C ASN A 617 -23.12 -14.29 -35.12
N SER A 618 -23.50 -15.58 -35.04
CA SER A 618 -24.85 -16.03 -35.35
C SER A 618 -25.75 -16.17 -34.12
N ASP A 619 -25.20 -16.53 -32.97
CA ASP A 619 -25.91 -16.72 -31.69
C ASP A 619 -24.92 -16.65 -30.50
N ARG A 620 -24.44 -15.42 -30.16
CA ARG A 620 -23.43 -15.17 -29.11
C ARG A 620 -23.69 -15.93 -27.82
N ALA A 621 -24.82 -15.68 -27.15
CA ALA A 621 -25.12 -16.22 -25.82
C ALA A 621 -25.65 -17.68 -25.82
N GLY A 622 -25.86 -18.26 -27.00
CA GLY A 622 -26.16 -19.68 -27.15
C GLY A 622 -24.93 -20.40 -27.69
N LYS A 623 -24.87 -20.56 -29.01
CA LYS A 623 -23.78 -21.30 -29.67
C LYS A 623 -22.40 -20.68 -29.52
N GLY A 624 -22.30 -19.35 -29.44
CA GLY A 624 -21.02 -18.64 -29.35
C GLY A 624 -20.27 -18.97 -28.06
N TYR A 625 -20.95 -18.81 -26.92
CA TYR A 625 -20.42 -19.14 -25.60
C TYR A 625 -20.02 -20.62 -25.50
N GLU A 626 -20.88 -21.54 -25.95
CA GLU A 626 -20.56 -22.98 -25.99
C GLU A 626 -19.39 -23.31 -26.92
N ALA A 627 -19.21 -22.59 -28.04
CA ALA A 627 -18.09 -22.82 -28.96
C ALA A 627 -16.75 -22.34 -28.39
N VAL A 628 -16.71 -21.18 -27.71
CA VAL A 628 -15.50 -20.72 -27.00
C VAL A 628 -15.17 -21.67 -25.85
N TYR A 629 -16.16 -22.05 -25.05
CA TYR A 629 -15.96 -22.96 -23.93
C TYR A 629 -15.47 -24.34 -24.39
N LYS A 630 -16.05 -24.91 -25.46
CA LYS A 630 -15.54 -26.14 -26.06
C LYS A 630 -14.05 -25.99 -26.42
N TRP A 631 -13.70 -24.95 -27.17
CA TRP A 631 -12.32 -24.72 -27.59
C TRP A 631 -11.36 -24.64 -26.38
N TYR A 632 -11.74 -23.90 -25.33
CA TYR A 632 -10.92 -23.78 -24.13
C TYR A 632 -10.81 -25.11 -23.36
N ARG A 633 -11.93 -25.82 -23.17
CA ARG A 633 -11.99 -27.10 -22.45
C ARG A 633 -11.17 -28.19 -23.12
N GLU A 634 -11.37 -28.43 -24.42
CA GLU A 634 -10.62 -29.48 -25.12
C GLU A 634 -9.11 -29.16 -25.12
N THR A 635 -8.70 -27.89 -25.24
CA THR A 635 -7.30 -27.49 -25.14
C THR A 635 -6.72 -27.70 -23.74
N ILE A 636 -7.49 -27.45 -22.67
CA ILE A 636 -7.06 -27.76 -21.30
C ILE A 636 -6.90 -29.29 -21.11
N PHE A 637 -7.82 -30.09 -21.68
CA PHE A 637 -7.74 -31.54 -21.62
C PHE A 637 -6.48 -32.09 -22.32
N ASP A 638 -6.19 -31.62 -23.53
CA ASP A 638 -4.99 -32.00 -24.29
C ASP A 638 -3.69 -31.49 -23.63
N ALA A 639 -3.69 -30.27 -23.07
CA ALA A 639 -2.55 -29.75 -22.32
C ALA A 639 -2.23 -30.61 -21.08
N TYR A 640 -3.23 -31.08 -20.35
CA TYR A 640 -3.02 -32.02 -19.26
C TYR A 640 -2.57 -33.40 -19.75
N GLU A 641 -3.13 -33.94 -20.84
CA GLU A 641 -2.72 -35.23 -21.41
C GLU A 641 -1.24 -35.23 -21.85
N LYS A 642 -0.77 -34.14 -22.46
CA LYS A 642 0.61 -34.00 -22.95
C LYS A 642 1.61 -33.55 -21.88
N TYR A 643 1.20 -32.63 -20.99
CA TYR A 643 2.11 -31.91 -20.09
C TYR A 643 1.83 -32.09 -18.60
N GLY A 644 0.70 -32.69 -18.22
CA GLY A 644 0.37 -33.04 -16.84
C GLY A 644 -0.02 -31.87 -15.93
N TYR A 645 -0.49 -30.75 -16.50
CA TYR A 645 -0.98 -29.61 -15.72
C TYR A 645 -2.32 -29.08 -16.26
N VAL A 646 -3.13 -28.53 -15.36
CA VAL A 646 -4.32 -27.73 -15.67
C VAL A 646 -3.94 -26.25 -15.54
N VAL A 647 -4.54 -25.37 -16.35
CA VAL A 647 -4.32 -23.92 -16.21
C VAL A 647 -4.95 -23.40 -14.93
N ASP A 648 -4.33 -22.40 -14.31
CA ASP A 648 -4.78 -21.84 -13.04
C ASP A 648 -5.77 -20.68 -13.23
N PHE A 649 -5.65 -19.94 -14.35
CA PHE A 649 -6.52 -18.80 -14.64
C PHE A 649 -6.99 -18.71 -16.11
N VAL A 650 -8.18 -18.18 -16.33
CA VAL A 650 -8.70 -17.87 -17.67
C VAL A 650 -9.25 -16.44 -17.72
N ASN A 651 -8.85 -15.66 -18.74
CA ASN A 651 -9.66 -14.53 -19.18
C ASN A 651 -10.55 -14.97 -20.37
N PRO A 652 -11.88 -14.97 -20.22
CA PRO A 652 -12.78 -15.39 -21.29
C PRO A 652 -13.02 -14.31 -22.36
N ASP A 653 -12.86 -13.04 -22.00
CA ASP A 653 -13.13 -11.95 -22.92
C ASP A 653 -12.00 -11.79 -23.96
N LYS A 654 -12.21 -10.89 -24.91
CA LYS A 654 -11.23 -10.52 -25.91
C LYS A 654 -10.17 -9.60 -25.30
N ASN A 655 -8.89 -9.82 -25.62
CA ASN A 655 -7.85 -8.87 -25.27
C ASN A 655 -8.17 -7.45 -25.72
N GLU A 656 -7.75 -6.47 -24.94
CA GLU A 656 -7.95 -5.04 -25.18
C GLU A 656 -9.43 -4.65 -25.38
N THR A 657 -10.36 -5.36 -24.73
CA THR A 657 -11.78 -4.99 -24.80
C THR A 657 -12.03 -3.58 -24.25
N GLY A 658 -13.05 -2.91 -24.80
CA GLY A 658 -13.60 -1.65 -24.28
C GLY A 658 -15.07 -1.75 -23.89
N ASP A 659 -15.63 -2.96 -23.89
CA ASP A 659 -17.02 -3.28 -23.57
C ASP A 659 -17.05 -4.72 -22.99
N PRO A 660 -16.69 -4.91 -21.70
CA PRO A 660 -16.54 -6.24 -21.11
C PRO A 660 -17.82 -7.09 -21.21
N ASP A 661 -17.71 -8.35 -21.64
CA ASP A 661 -18.86 -9.26 -21.76
C ASP A 661 -19.23 -9.87 -20.39
N GLU A 662 -19.78 -9.05 -19.50
CA GLU A 662 -20.22 -9.41 -18.15
C GLU A 662 -21.07 -10.69 -18.12
N ALA A 663 -21.93 -10.88 -19.13
CA ALA A 663 -22.78 -12.05 -19.24
C ALA A 663 -21.98 -13.32 -19.59
N PHE A 664 -20.95 -13.20 -20.43
CA PHE A 664 -20.06 -14.32 -20.76
C PHE A 664 -19.12 -14.67 -19.61
N ILE A 665 -18.56 -13.66 -18.93
CA ILE A 665 -17.68 -13.81 -17.76
C ILE A 665 -18.38 -14.66 -16.69
N LYS A 666 -19.62 -14.29 -16.31
CA LYS A 666 -20.41 -15.09 -15.35
C LYS A 666 -20.77 -16.48 -15.87
N TRP A 667 -21.10 -16.60 -17.16
CA TRP A 667 -21.53 -17.87 -17.75
C TRP A 667 -20.40 -18.89 -17.83
N ILE A 668 -19.17 -18.46 -18.16
CA ILE A 668 -18.03 -19.36 -18.31
C ILE A 668 -17.39 -19.73 -16.96
N ALA A 669 -17.42 -18.83 -15.97
CA ALA A 669 -17.05 -19.15 -14.59
C ALA A 669 -17.87 -20.34 -14.06
N ALA A 670 -19.21 -20.23 -14.16
CA ALA A 670 -20.11 -21.31 -13.79
C ALA A 670 -19.93 -22.58 -14.63
N LYS A 671 -19.44 -22.48 -15.87
CA LYS A 671 -19.16 -23.66 -16.73
C LYS A 671 -17.90 -24.40 -16.35
N PHE A 672 -16.90 -23.74 -15.77
CA PHE A 672 -15.77 -24.44 -15.17
C PHE A 672 -16.24 -25.20 -13.92
N GLU A 673 -16.98 -24.53 -13.01
CA GLU A 673 -17.53 -25.13 -11.77
C GLU A 673 -18.50 -26.31 -12.04
N ASP A 674 -19.41 -26.21 -13.02
CA ASP A 674 -20.45 -27.22 -13.29
C ASP A 674 -19.99 -28.40 -14.19
N GLU A 675 -18.75 -28.43 -14.71
CA GLU A 675 -18.33 -29.48 -15.66
C GLU A 675 -18.27 -30.87 -15.00
N THR A 676 -18.71 -31.88 -15.74
CA THR A 676 -18.76 -33.28 -15.32
C THR A 676 -18.36 -34.28 -16.42
N ASP A 677 -18.14 -33.83 -17.65
CA ASP A 677 -17.76 -34.64 -18.82
C ASP A 677 -16.23 -34.63 -19.02
N PHE A 678 -15.51 -35.27 -18.09
CA PHE A 678 -14.05 -35.38 -18.11
C PHE A 678 -13.56 -36.65 -18.83
N PRO A 679 -12.41 -36.61 -19.53
CA PRO A 679 -11.80 -37.77 -20.16
C PRO A 679 -11.25 -38.77 -19.12
N ASP A 680 -11.16 -40.06 -19.49
CA ASP A 680 -10.70 -41.16 -18.61
C ASP A 680 -9.28 -40.97 -18.04
N TYR A 681 -8.47 -40.05 -18.59
CA TYR A 681 -7.12 -39.73 -18.10
C TYR A 681 -7.08 -38.60 -17.07
N PHE A 682 -8.12 -37.77 -16.94
CA PHE A 682 -8.20 -36.73 -15.92
C PHE A 682 -8.38 -37.41 -14.55
N ASP A 683 -7.39 -37.29 -13.66
CA ASP A 683 -7.52 -37.76 -12.28
C ASP A 683 -8.26 -36.76 -11.40
N GLN A 684 -8.54 -37.13 -10.15
CA GLN A 684 -9.35 -36.29 -9.26
C GLN A 684 -8.66 -34.95 -8.96
N ASP A 685 -7.33 -34.95 -8.78
CA ASP A 685 -6.57 -33.74 -8.49
C ASP A 685 -6.63 -32.77 -9.69
N ALA A 686 -6.64 -33.30 -10.92
CA ALA A 686 -6.86 -32.50 -12.13
C ALA A 686 -8.31 -32.00 -12.28
N ILE A 687 -9.32 -32.81 -11.94
CA ILE A 687 -10.73 -32.39 -11.93
C ILE A 687 -10.94 -31.25 -10.93
N ASP A 688 -10.41 -31.40 -9.71
CA ASP A 688 -10.50 -30.38 -8.67
C ASP A 688 -9.81 -29.09 -9.15
N ALA A 689 -8.59 -29.18 -9.72
CA ALA A 689 -7.90 -28.02 -10.31
C ALA A 689 -8.63 -27.38 -11.51
N TYR A 690 -9.46 -28.12 -12.25
CA TYR A 690 -10.29 -27.58 -13.33
C TYR A 690 -11.52 -26.84 -12.79
N HIS A 691 -12.11 -27.34 -11.71
CA HIS A 691 -13.20 -26.66 -10.99
C HIS A 691 -12.70 -25.38 -10.29
N ASP A 692 -11.44 -25.37 -9.85
CA ASP A 692 -10.77 -24.23 -9.21
C ASP A 692 -10.19 -23.18 -10.19
N ILE A 693 -10.49 -23.27 -11.51
CA ILE A 693 -10.02 -22.28 -12.50
C ILE A 693 -10.59 -20.89 -12.18
N ARG A 694 -9.69 -19.97 -11.81
CA ARG A 694 -10.03 -18.60 -11.41
C ARG A 694 -10.12 -17.64 -12.61
N ILE A 695 -10.97 -16.63 -12.51
CA ILE A 695 -11.31 -15.74 -13.63
C ILE A 695 -10.58 -14.40 -13.56
N ILE A 696 -9.84 -14.10 -14.62
CA ILE A 696 -9.27 -12.76 -14.87
C ILE A 696 -10.29 -11.97 -15.70
N ALA A 697 -10.68 -10.78 -15.24
CA ALA A 697 -11.51 -9.85 -16.01
C ALA A 697 -10.91 -8.44 -16.05
N SER A 698 -10.83 -7.76 -17.19
CA SER A 698 -11.17 -8.21 -18.56
C SER A 698 -10.07 -7.90 -19.58
N ASP A 699 -8.83 -7.66 -19.12
CA ASP A 699 -7.70 -7.23 -19.96
C ASP A 699 -8.08 -6.02 -20.85
N GLU A 700 -8.71 -5.02 -20.24
CA GLU A 700 -9.01 -3.76 -20.92
C GLU A 700 -7.70 -3.00 -21.21
N ASN A 701 -7.53 -2.46 -22.43
CA ASN A 701 -6.29 -1.76 -22.82
C ASN A 701 -5.98 -0.58 -21.86
N LYS A 702 -6.84 0.44 -21.85
CA LYS A 702 -6.79 1.56 -20.89
C LYS A 702 -8.13 1.83 -20.22
N GLY A 703 -9.10 0.95 -20.44
CA GLY A 703 -10.42 1.01 -19.83
C GLY A 703 -10.35 0.80 -18.31
N LEU A 704 -11.44 1.17 -17.64
CA LEU A 704 -11.66 0.99 -16.21
C LEU A 704 -13.13 0.65 -15.96
N ASN A 705 -13.73 -0.17 -16.82
CA ASN A 705 -15.16 -0.44 -16.82
C ASN A 705 -15.53 -1.63 -15.92
N ILE A 706 -14.67 -2.64 -15.79
CA ILE A 706 -15.00 -3.90 -15.09
C ILE A 706 -15.35 -3.71 -13.59
N VAL A 707 -14.57 -2.93 -12.83
CA VAL A 707 -14.84 -2.69 -11.39
C VAL A 707 -16.16 -1.94 -11.15
N PRO A 708 -16.47 -0.83 -11.85
CA PRO A 708 -17.80 -0.23 -11.81
C PRO A 708 -18.93 -1.23 -12.09
N SER A 709 -18.75 -2.18 -13.02
CA SER A 709 -19.74 -3.23 -13.26
C SER A 709 -19.84 -4.23 -12.10
N MET A 710 -18.71 -4.73 -11.57
CA MET A 710 -18.67 -5.62 -10.39
C MET A 710 -19.38 -4.99 -9.18
N ARG A 711 -19.18 -3.69 -8.91
CA ARG A 711 -19.87 -2.99 -7.82
C ARG A 711 -21.39 -2.89 -8.00
N ASN A 712 -21.89 -2.99 -9.23
CA ASN A 712 -23.32 -2.94 -9.55
C ASN A 712 -23.96 -4.33 -9.70
N ASP A 713 -23.18 -5.39 -9.93
CA ASP A 713 -23.65 -6.77 -10.08
C ASP A 713 -22.85 -7.73 -9.18
N LYS A 714 -23.49 -8.21 -8.10
CA LYS A 714 -22.87 -9.17 -7.17
C LYS A 714 -22.49 -10.48 -7.85
N GLU A 715 -23.27 -10.98 -8.82
CA GLU A 715 -22.91 -12.23 -9.50
C GLU A 715 -21.62 -12.06 -10.31
N LEU A 716 -21.34 -10.86 -10.82
CA LEU A 716 -20.10 -10.55 -11.55
C LEU A 716 -18.93 -10.36 -10.60
N TYR A 717 -19.15 -9.68 -9.47
CA TYR A 717 -18.16 -9.55 -8.40
C TYR A 717 -17.75 -10.92 -7.84
N ASP A 718 -18.71 -11.85 -7.67
CA ASP A 718 -18.45 -13.19 -7.18
C ASP A 718 -17.67 -14.02 -8.24
N ALA A 719 -18.00 -13.87 -9.52
CA ALA A 719 -17.40 -14.60 -10.63
C ALA A 719 -16.05 -14.07 -11.13
N VAL A 720 -15.56 -12.91 -10.66
CA VAL A 720 -14.27 -12.32 -11.07
C VAL A 720 -13.29 -12.36 -9.90
N ASP A 721 -12.23 -13.13 -10.03
CA ASP A 721 -11.16 -13.26 -9.03
C ASP A 721 -10.14 -12.12 -9.11
N ILE A 722 -9.77 -11.76 -10.34
CA ILE A 722 -8.60 -10.95 -10.67
C ILE A 722 -8.99 -9.85 -11.64
N ILE A 723 -8.62 -8.61 -11.32
CA ILE A 723 -8.90 -7.42 -12.14
C ILE A 723 -7.66 -7.10 -12.99
N GLY A 724 -7.75 -7.36 -14.29
CA GLY A 724 -6.67 -7.14 -15.27
C GLY A 724 -6.96 -5.99 -16.24
N PHE A 725 -6.00 -5.06 -16.37
CA PHE A 725 -6.04 -3.92 -17.31
C PHE A 725 -4.62 -3.42 -17.63
N HIS A 726 -4.39 -2.80 -18.79
CA HIS A 726 -3.05 -2.64 -19.37
C HIS A 726 -2.50 -1.21 -19.34
N TYR A 727 -1.23 -1.04 -19.74
CA TYR A 727 -0.61 0.18 -20.29
C TYR A 727 -0.84 1.53 -19.56
N ARG A 728 -1.19 1.50 -18.28
CA ARG A 728 -1.43 2.65 -17.39
C ARG A 728 -1.02 2.32 -15.96
N THR A 729 -0.78 3.36 -15.16
CA THR A 729 -0.36 3.23 -13.76
C THR A 729 -1.38 3.79 -12.77
N ASP A 730 -2.41 4.51 -13.21
CA ASP A 730 -3.53 4.97 -12.37
C ASP A 730 -4.80 4.12 -12.52
N ALA A 731 -5.62 4.17 -11.48
CA ALA A 731 -7.01 3.74 -11.51
C ALA A 731 -7.88 4.73 -10.70
N THR A 732 -9.17 4.43 -10.51
CA THR A 732 -10.01 5.13 -9.54
C THR A 732 -9.86 4.50 -8.16
N ASP A 733 -10.20 5.24 -7.09
CA ASP A 733 -10.16 4.78 -5.68
C ASP A 733 -10.86 3.42 -5.46
N ASP A 734 -11.86 3.10 -6.28
CA ASP A 734 -12.62 1.85 -6.21
C ASP A 734 -11.79 0.61 -6.57
N TYR A 735 -10.81 0.74 -7.49
CA TYR A 735 -9.83 -0.32 -7.78
C TYR A 735 -8.85 -0.50 -6.62
N VAL A 736 -8.47 0.59 -5.94
CA VAL A 736 -7.63 0.50 -4.73
C VAL A 736 -8.37 -0.24 -3.62
N LYS A 737 -9.66 0.05 -3.43
CA LYS A 737 -10.54 -0.65 -2.49
C LYS A 737 -10.72 -2.14 -2.80
N MET A 738 -10.79 -2.52 -4.09
CA MET A 738 -10.83 -3.94 -4.47
C MET A 738 -9.65 -4.73 -3.89
N ALA A 739 -8.45 -4.15 -3.80
CA ALA A 739 -7.30 -4.80 -3.16
C ALA A 739 -7.22 -4.56 -1.63
N ASP A 740 -7.49 -3.33 -1.17
CA ASP A 740 -7.31 -2.93 0.25
C ASP A 740 -8.44 -3.40 1.17
N GLU A 741 -9.69 -3.50 0.67
CA GLU A 741 -10.92 -3.78 1.44
C GLU A 741 -11.60 -5.11 1.05
N ASP A 742 -11.55 -5.50 -0.24
CA ASP A 742 -12.27 -6.68 -0.76
C ASP A 742 -11.39 -7.93 -0.97
N ASP A 743 -10.07 -7.82 -0.76
CA ASP A 743 -9.05 -8.85 -1.04
C ASP A 743 -9.10 -9.44 -2.48
N LYS A 744 -9.60 -8.67 -3.45
CA LYS A 744 -9.53 -8.99 -4.88
C LYS A 744 -8.15 -8.62 -5.44
N GLU A 745 -7.65 -9.42 -6.37
CA GLU A 745 -6.36 -9.16 -6.99
C GLU A 745 -6.50 -8.07 -8.07
N VAL A 746 -5.51 -7.18 -8.16
CA VAL A 746 -5.44 -6.16 -9.22
C VAL A 746 -4.08 -6.30 -9.90
N TRP A 747 -4.06 -6.52 -11.21
CA TRP A 747 -2.84 -6.88 -11.95
C TRP A 747 -2.53 -5.90 -13.08
N TYR A 748 -1.23 -5.68 -13.31
CA TYR A 748 -0.70 -5.17 -14.58
C TYR A 748 -0.68 -6.33 -15.58
N SER A 749 -1.86 -6.74 -16.05
CA SER A 749 -2.06 -8.02 -16.74
C SER A 749 -1.52 -8.09 -18.17
N GLU A 750 -1.07 -6.95 -18.72
CA GLU A 750 -0.22 -6.83 -19.91
C GLU A 750 0.53 -5.49 -19.84
N GLY A 751 1.86 -5.52 -20.01
CA GLY A 751 2.71 -4.33 -19.98
C GLY A 751 4.03 -4.50 -20.74
N CYS A 752 4.68 -3.40 -21.12
CA CYS A 752 5.90 -3.44 -21.92
C CYS A 752 7.17 -3.75 -21.11
N ALA A 753 8.06 -4.53 -21.72
CA ALA A 753 9.47 -4.59 -21.32
C ALA A 753 10.23 -3.29 -21.68
N THR A 754 11.56 -3.28 -21.47
CA THR A 754 12.44 -2.19 -21.92
C THR A 754 12.38 -1.99 -23.45
N PHE A 755 12.63 -0.77 -23.93
CA PHE A 755 12.64 -0.45 -25.35
C PHE A 755 14.07 -0.31 -25.87
N GLY A 756 14.55 -1.31 -26.61
CA GLY A 756 15.94 -1.46 -27.04
C GLY A 756 16.80 -2.12 -25.96
N TYR A 757 17.85 -2.84 -26.39
CA TYR A 757 18.83 -3.45 -25.48
C TYR A 757 19.45 -2.39 -24.54
N SER A 758 19.49 -2.69 -23.24
CA SER A 758 19.87 -1.76 -22.18
C SER A 758 21.29 -1.20 -22.33
N GLU A 759 22.23 -2.01 -22.83
CA GLU A 759 23.62 -1.65 -23.14
C GLU A 759 23.71 -0.53 -24.20
N PHE A 760 22.68 -0.37 -25.04
CA PHE A 760 22.61 0.75 -25.98
C PHE A 760 22.05 2.04 -25.34
N HIS A 761 21.30 1.96 -24.24
CA HIS A 761 20.91 3.16 -23.47
C HIS A 761 22.11 3.83 -22.80
N GLU A 762 23.18 3.08 -22.51
CA GLU A 762 24.45 3.60 -21.98
C GLU A 762 25.19 4.49 -23.00
N ASN A 763 24.79 4.46 -24.27
CA ASN A 763 25.30 5.33 -25.33
C ASN A 763 24.39 6.55 -25.62
N LYS A 764 23.30 6.70 -24.86
CA LYS A 764 22.33 7.79 -24.96
C LYS A 764 22.97 9.15 -24.65
N THR A 765 22.76 10.11 -25.55
CA THR A 765 23.30 11.48 -25.47
C THR A 765 22.26 12.54 -25.08
N THR A 766 21.01 12.13 -24.81
CA THR A 766 19.99 13.04 -24.27
C THR A 766 20.28 13.34 -22.81
N GLN A 767 20.16 14.61 -22.41
CA GLN A 767 20.50 15.09 -21.06
C GLN A 767 19.90 14.25 -19.91
N TYR A 768 18.66 13.77 -20.07
CA TYR A 768 17.99 12.95 -19.08
C TYR A 768 18.26 11.45 -19.31
N GLY A 769 18.83 10.78 -18.32
CA GLY A 769 19.39 9.44 -18.49
C GLY A 769 20.53 9.41 -19.50
N GLN A 770 21.41 10.42 -19.46
CA GLN A 770 22.61 10.42 -20.31
C GLN A 770 23.56 9.33 -19.83
N GLN A 771 24.02 8.48 -20.75
CA GLN A 771 24.98 7.40 -20.48
C GLN A 771 24.63 6.55 -19.25
N SER A 772 23.38 6.11 -19.17
CA SER A 772 22.89 5.25 -18.10
C SER A 772 21.68 4.43 -18.53
N ILE A 773 21.39 3.38 -17.75
CA ILE A 773 20.17 2.56 -17.83
C ILE A 773 18.88 3.30 -17.37
N GLY A 774 18.90 4.64 -17.39
CA GLY A 774 17.87 5.52 -16.85
C GLY A 774 17.21 6.47 -17.88
N GLY A 775 16.20 7.21 -17.42
CA GLY A 775 15.40 8.15 -18.19
C GLY A 775 14.18 7.52 -18.89
N TYR A 776 13.52 8.28 -19.77
CA TYR A 776 12.30 7.82 -20.47
C TYR A 776 12.52 6.52 -21.27
N GLN A 777 11.57 5.58 -21.16
CA GLN A 777 11.59 4.24 -21.79
C GLN A 777 12.84 3.37 -21.50
N SER A 778 13.59 3.70 -20.46
CA SER A 778 14.70 2.88 -19.95
C SER A 778 14.20 1.76 -19.01
N PRO A 779 15.06 0.79 -18.67
CA PRO A 779 14.78 -0.21 -17.64
C PRO A 779 14.34 0.37 -16.28
N LEU A 780 14.93 1.49 -15.85
CA LEU A 780 14.50 2.14 -14.61
C LEU A 780 13.10 2.77 -14.75
N ALA A 781 12.73 3.33 -15.90
CA ALA A 781 11.36 3.81 -16.15
C ALA A 781 10.32 2.68 -16.26
N MET A 782 10.74 1.48 -16.65
CA MET A 782 9.90 0.27 -16.65
C MET A 782 9.55 -0.16 -15.22
N ALA A 783 10.56 -0.40 -14.38
CA ALA A 783 10.35 -0.77 -12.98
C ALA A 783 9.67 0.35 -12.17
N GLU A 784 10.03 1.62 -12.40
CA GLU A 784 9.37 2.76 -11.77
C GLU A 784 7.87 2.85 -12.16
N GLY A 785 7.53 2.48 -13.39
CA GLY A 785 6.15 2.36 -13.86
C GLY A 785 5.35 1.32 -13.06
N PHE A 786 5.93 0.14 -12.81
CA PHE A 786 5.32 -0.85 -11.90
C PHE A 786 5.14 -0.27 -10.49
N MET A 787 6.18 0.35 -9.92
CA MET A 787 6.13 0.87 -8.55
C MET A 787 5.04 1.92 -8.35
N VAL A 788 4.94 2.89 -9.28
CA VAL A 788 3.87 3.90 -9.28
C VAL A 788 2.49 3.25 -9.44
N SER A 789 2.39 2.13 -10.15
CA SER A 789 1.13 1.42 -10.35
C SER A 789 0.64 0.66 -9.11
N PHE A 790 1.53 0.13 -8.27
CA PHE A 790 1.17 -0.38 -6.95
C PHE A 790 0.63 0.74 -6.04
N VAL A 791 1.36 1.86 -5.96
CA VAL A 791 0.99 3.00 -5.11
C VAL A 791 -0.34 3.63 -5.55
N SER A 792 -0.57 3.77 -6.86
CA SER A 792 -1.73 4.48 -7.43
C SER A 792 -2.92 3.58 -7.77
N SER A 793 -2.75 2.26 -7.83
CA SER A 793 -3.81 1.32 -8.26
C SER A 793 -3.72 -0.10 -7.70
N ARG A 794 -2.86 -0.34 -6.68
CA ARG A 794 -2.66 -1.64 -6.00
C ARG A 794 -2.32 -2.81 -6.93
N ARG A 795 -1.63 -2.54 -8.03
CA ARG A 795 -1.11 -3.61 -8.89
C ARG A 795 0.01 -4.39 -8.19
N THR A 796 -0.24 -5.65 -7.88
CA THR A 796 0.68 -6.57 -7.17
C THR A 796 1.28 -7.68 -8.04
N HIS A 797 1.05 -7.60 -9.36
CA HIS A 797 1.62 -8.49 -10.35
C HIS A 797 1.80 -7.72 -11.67
N TYR A 798 2.82 -8.07 -12.45
CA TYR A 798 3.10 -7.45 -13.75
C TYR A 798 3.50 -8.51 -14.78
N ILE A 799 2.79 -8.52 -15.91
CA ILE A 799 2.97 -9.50 -16.99
C ILE A 799 3.55 -8.83 -18.24
N PHE A 800 4.77 -9.22 -18.60
CA PHE A 800 5.51 -8.64 -19.73
C PHE A 800 5.06 -9.20 -21.08
N GLN A 801 4.71 -8.30 -22.00
CA GLN A 801 4.33 -8.60 -23.39
C GLN A 801 5.40 -8.06 -24.36
N PRO A 802 6.26 -8.92 -24.92
CA PRO A 802 6.73 -10.19 -24.35
C PRO A 802 7.84 -9.97 -23.29
N ALA A 803 8.09 -10.99 -22.46
CA ALA A 803 9.35 -11.08 -21.71
C ALA A 803 10.48 -11.67 -22.58
N ILE A 804 10.17 -12.65 -23.43
CA ILE A 804 11.13 -13.40 -24.25
C ILE A 804 10.93 -13.03 -25.73
N GLY A 805 12.00 -12.60 -26.39
CA GLY A 805 12.04 -12.35 -27.82
C GLY A 805 12.42 -13.61 -28.61
N GLY A 806 11.50 -14.57 -28.72
CA GLY A 806 11.64 -15.84 -29.44
C GLY A 806 11.33 -15.77 -30.93
N PHE A 807 11.72 -14.69 -31.62
CA PHE A 807 11.34 -14.41 -33.02
C PHE A 807 12.41 -13.60 -33.77
N TYR A 808 12.40 -13.67 -35.11
CA TYR A 808 13.43 -13.04 -35.95
C TYR A 808 13.57 -11.53 -35.78
N GLU A 809 14.81 -11.05 -35.91
CA GLU A 809 15.12 -9.60 -35.88
C GLU A 809 14.47 -8.86 -37.05
N GLY A 810 13.90 -7.68 -36.79
CA GLY A 810 13.22 -6.86 -37.79
C GLY A 810 11.71 -7.13 -37.98
N ILE A 811 11.12 -8.08 -37.24
CA ILE A 811 9.66 -8.12 -37.03
C ILE A 811 9.26 -6.97 -36.08
N GLN A 812 7.99 -6.56 -36.11
CA GLN A 812 7.43 -5.54 -35.21
C GLN A 812 7.67 -5.88 -33.74
N TYR A 813 7.97 -4.86 -32.94
CA TYR A 813 8.35 -4.95 -31.53
C TYR A 813 9.61 -5.77 -31.21
N GLY A 814 10.45 -6.13 -32.20
CA GLY A 814 11.80 -6.60 -31.91
C GLY A 814 12.59 -5.57 -31.11
N HIS A 815 13.29 -6.02 -30.07
CA HIS A 815 13.92 -5.19 -29.03
C HIS A 815 12.89 -4.53 -28.10
N LYS A 816 11.80 -5.24 -27.77
CA LYS A 816 10.84 -4.90 -26.72
C LYS A 816 10.65 -6.13 -25.80
N GLU A 817 11.77 -6.64 -25.29
CA GLU A 817 11.84 -7.88 -24.51
C GLU A 817 12.89 -7.75 -23.38
N LEU A 818 12.90 -8.70 -22.44
CA LEU A 818 13.87 -8.81 -21.34
C LEU A 818 14.99 -9.82 -21.64
N LEU A 819 14.80 -10.71 -22.61
CA LEU A 819 15.86 -11.54 -23.19
C LEU A 819 15.53 -11.93 -24.63
N SER A 820 16.55 -12.09 -25.46
CA SER A 820 16.44 -12.45 -26.88
C SER A 820 16.96 -13.86 -27.13
N ALA A 821 16.06 -14.77 -27.51
CA ALA A 821 16.36 -16.15 -27.90
C ALA A 821 15.97 -16.34 -29.37
N ARG A 822 16.84 -15.88 -30.28
CA ARG A 822 16.54 -15.71 -31.72
C ARG A 822 17.34 -16.61 -32.67
N ASP A 823 18.37 -17.28 -32.16
CA ASP A 823 19.37 -18.02 -32.92
C ASP A 823 19.43 -19.50 -32.47
N PRO A 824 18.32 -20.28 -32.58
CA PRO A 824 18.24 -21.65 -32.05
C PRO A 824 19.25 -22.62 -32.68
N TRP A 825 19.79 -22.32 -33.86
CA TRP A 825 20.89 -23.05 -34.51
C TRP A 825 22.24 -22.91 -33.80
N SER A 826 22.39 -21.90 -32.93
CA SER A 826 23.65 -21.58 -32.24
C SER A 826 23.58 -21.69 -30.72
N GLY A 827 22.38 -21.65 -30.14
CA GLY A 827 22.17 -21.61 -28.70
C GLY A 827 22.40 -20.25 -28.05
N TYR A 828 22.83 -19.22 -28.80
CA TYR A 828 23.05 -17.88 -28.28
C TYR A 828 21.77 -17.27 -27.70
N ILE A 829 21.79 -16.83 -26.44
CA ILE A 829 20.69 -16.10 -25.80
C ILE A 829 21.29 -14.81 -25.22
N HIS A 830 20.69 -13.66 -25.54
CA HIS A 830 21.06 -12.39 -24.92
C HIS A 830 20.14 -12.10 -23.73
N TYR A 831 20.72 -11.94 -22.55
CA TYR A 831 20.01 -11.56 -21.31
C TYR A 831 20.13 -10.05 -21.11
N ASP A 832 19.01 -9.33 -21.11
CA ASP A 832 19.05 -7.87 -20.97
C ASP A 832 19.24 -7.46 -19.49
N PRO A 833 20.11 -6.48 -19.17
CA PRO A 833 20.28 -5.92 -17.82
C PRO A 833 19.00 -5.51 -17.07
N ALA A 834 17.89 -5.28 -17.76
CA ALA A 834 16.57 -5.09 -17.15
C ALA A 834 16.14 -6.28 -16.27
N LEU A 835 16.60 -7.51 -16.55
CA LEU A 835 16.40 -8.68 -15.69
C LEU A 835 16.96 -8.44 -14.29
N GLN A 836 18.15 -7.82 -14.17
CA GLN A 836 18.77 -7.50 -12.88
C GLN A 836 18.15 -6.28 -12.17
N ILE A 837 17.23 -5.57 -12.82
CA ILE A 837 16.38 -4.55 -12.17
C ILE A 837 15.11 -5.21 -11.61
N ILE A 838 14.47 -6.14 -12.34
CA ILE A 838 13.29 -6.84 -11.82
C ILE A 838 13.65 -7.92 -10.78
N ALA A 839 14.87 -8.45 -10.85
CA ALA A 839 15.45 -9.35 -9.84
C ALA A 839 15.50 -8.71 -8.44
N GLN A 840 15.68 -7.39 -8.34
CA GLN A 840 15.70 -6.65 -7.07
C GLN A 840 14.37 -6.79 -6.28
N PHE A 841 13.26 -7.03 -6.96
CA PHE A 841 11.95 -7.23 -6.32
C PHE A 841 11.66 -8.69 -5.98
N SER A 842 12.37 -9.64 -6.60
CA SER A 842 12.09 -11.08 -6.48
C SER A 842 13.13 -11.77 -5.60
N ARG A 843 14.43 -11.60 -5.90
CA ARG A 843 15.54 -12.28 -5.22
C ARG A 843 15.66 -11.97 -3.71
N PHE A 844 14.91 -11.01 -3.17
CA PHE A 844 14.96 -10.61 -1.77
C PHE A 844 13.58 -10.58 -1.10
N ALA A 845 12.65 -11.46 -1.51
CA ALA A 845 11.36 -11.61 -0.87
C ALA A 845 10.77 -13.00 -1.18
N GLU A 846 9.96 -13.55 -0.28
CA GLU A 846 9.09 -14.69 -0.64
C GLU A 846 7.99 -14.19 -1.59
N THR A 847 8.01 -14.64 -2.84
CA THR A 847 7.08 -14.17 -3.89
C THR A 847 6.25 -15.32 -4.45
N GLY A 848 5.03 -15.01 -4.92
CA GLY A 848 4.18 -15.98 -5.60
C GLY A 848 2.78 -16.08 -5.00
N TRP A 849 2.36 -17.29 -4.69
CA TRP A 849 0.94 -17.65 -4.57
C TRP A 849 0.61 -18.14 -3.18
N GLU A 850 -0.09 -17.31 -2.41
CA GLU A 850 -0.58 -17.66 -1.09
C GLU A 850 -1.61 -18.80 -1.17
N ASN A 851 -1.55 -19.72 -0.21
CA ASN A 851 -2.48 -20.84 -0.13
C ASN A 851 -3.77 -20.47 0.61
N GLU A 852 -4.80 -21.32 0.55
CA GLU A 852 -6.15 -20.96 1.04
C GLU A 852 -6.19 -20.51 2.51
N ASP A 853 -5.37 -21.14 3.36
CA ASP A 853 -5.30 -20.90 4.81
C ASP A 853 -4.30 -19.81 5.22
N ASN A 854 -3.64 -19.16 4.24
CA ASN A 854 -2.71 -18.04 4.43
C ASN A 854 -1.47 -18.40 5.27
N THR A 855 -0.83 -19.52 4.92
CA THR A 855 0.34 -20.08 5.61
C THR A 855 1.53 -20.42 4.71
N ALA A 856 1.46 -20.17 3.39
CA ALA A 856 2.63 -20.30 2.50
C ALA A 856 3.67 -19.19 2.78
N GLY A 857 3.25 -18.08 3.39
CA GLY A 857 4.15 -17.06 3.93
C GLY A 857 4.60 -16.02 2.90
N ILE A 858 3.87 -15.88 1.79
CA ILE A 858 4.24 -14.98 0.69
C ILE A 858 4.19 -13.53 1.18
N TRP A 859 5.20 -12.74 0.84
CA TRP A 859 5.32 -11.40 1.39
C TRP A 859 4.28 -10.42 0.83
N ARG A 860 3.95 -9.42 1.64
CA ARG A 860 2.96 -8.38 1.31
C ARG A 860 3.64 -7.10 0.90
N MET A 861 3.15 -6.49 -0.17
CA MET A 861 3.54 -5.13 -0.54
C MET A 861 2.82 -4.16 0.41
N ILE A 862 3.57 -3.31 1.12
CA ILE A 862 3.03 -2.48 2.21
C ILE A 862 2.68 -1.08 1.68
N PRO A 863 1.39 -0.71 1.53
CA PRO A 863 1.02 0.52 0.83
C PRO A 863 1.49 1.80 1.53
N ARG A 864 1.49 1.82 2.87
CA ARG A 864 1.86 3.00 3.66
C ARG A 864 3.37 3.18 3.83
N ALA A 865 4.15 2.14 3.54
CA ALA A 865 5.61 2.17 3.47
C ALA A 865 6.11 2.15 2.00
N SER A 866 5.30 2.64 1.05
CA SER A 866 5.62 2.67 -0.39
C SER A 866 5.22 4.01 -1.02
N ALA A 867 6.04 4.54 -1.93
CA ALA A 867 5.73 5.80 -2.63
C ALA A 867 6.27 5.84 -4.07
N GLY A 868 5.50 6.48 -4.95
CA GLY A 868 5.90 6.76 -6.32
C GLY A 868 6.60 8.11 -6.46
N GLY A 869 7.67 8.16 -7.26
CA GLY A 869 8.38 9.40 -7.61
C GLY A 869 7.54 10.39 -8.43
N PHE A 870 6.40 9.92 -8.97
CA PHE A 870 5.39 10.72 -9.66
C PHE A 870 4.00 10.10 -9.49
N ALA A 871 2.94 10.88 -9.75
CA ALA A 871 1.56 10.40 -9.69
C ALA A 871 1.23 9.47 -10.87
N GLY A 872 0.41 8.44 -10.62
CA GLY A 872 -0.07 7.53 -11.67
C GLY A 872 -0.75 8.24 -12.85
N SER A 873 -0.76 7.59 -14.02
CA SER A 873 -1.37 8.15 -15.23
C SER A 873 -1.82 7.09 -16.22
N SER A 874 -2.61 7.51 -17.21
CA SER A 874 -3.04 6.71 -18.36
C SER A 874 -1.92 6.31 -19.35
N SER A 875 -0.65 6.48 -18.96
CA SER A 875 0.55 6.05 -19.67
C SER A 875 1.54 5.39 -18.72
N GLU A 876 2.20 4.36 -19.24
CA GLU A 876 3.37 3.72 -18.64
C GLU A 876 4.69 4.42 -19.02
N HIS A 877 5.78 4.07 -18.35
CA HIS A 877 7.14 4.60 -18.57
C HIS A 877 7.25 6.13 -18.50
N ASN A 878 6.29 6.77 -17.83
CA ASN A 878 6.43 8.12 -17.29
C ASN A 878 7.61 8.17 -16.32
N THR A 879 8.07 9.38 -16.00
CA THR A 879 9.17 9.62 -15.08
C THR A 879 8.91 10.87 -14.25
N SER A 880 9.52 10.96 -13.06
CA SER A 880 9.53 12.17 -12.24
C SER A 880 10.31 13.34 -12.85
N GLY A 881 11.10 13.08 -13.89
CA GLY A 881 11.97 14.04 -14.56
C GLY A 881 13.37 14.07 -13.98
N ILE A 882 14.28 14.80 -14.65
CA ILE A 882 15.72 14.76 -14.35
C ILE A 882 16.08 15.18 -12.91
N ASP A 883 15.31 16.08 -12.31
CA ASP A 883 15.45 16.56 -10.94
C ASP A 883 14.27 16.12 -10.04
N GLY A 884 13.52 15.10 -10.46
CA GLY A 884 12.30 14.65 -9.78
C GLY A 884 12.55 13.91 -8.47
N ASN A 885 11.47 13.35 -7.91
CA ASN A 885 11.56 12.40 -6.79
C ASN A 885 11.97 11.01 -7.28
N ALA A 886 12.34 10.14 -6.34
CA ALA A 886 12.61 8.73 -6.59
C ALA A 886 11.50 7.88 -5.95
N SER A 887 11.37 6.64 -6.40
CA SER A 887 10.31 5.71 -5.99
C SER A 887 10.84 4.70 -4.98
N TYR A 888 9.97 4.19 -4.11
CA TYR A 888 10.29 3.07 -3.22
C TYR A 888 9.08 2.17 -2.97
N ILE A 889 9.33 0.88 -2.78
CA ILE A 889 8.33 -0.10 -2.34
C ILE A 889 8.90 -0.93 -1.22
N THR A 890 8.11 -1.09 -0.15
CA THR A 890 8.38 -2.05 0.92
C THR A 890 7.58 -3.32 0.69
N ILE A 891 8.26 -4.45 0.77
CA ILE A 891 7.70 -5.81 0.70
C ILE A 891 8.08 -6.49 2.03
N ALA A 892 7.12 -6.99 2.80
CA ALA A 892 7.36 -7.50 4.15
C ALA A 892 6.72 -8.87 4.39
N SER A 893 7.40 -9.68 5.20
CA SER A 893 6.91 -10.97 5.70
C SER A 893 5.58 -10.80 6.46
N PRO A 894 4.59 -11.69 6.25
CA PRO A 894 3.29 -11.60 6.94
C PRO A 894 3.39 -11.87 8.45
N ASP A 895 4.50 -12.42 8.93
CA ASP A 895 4.78 -12.69 10.35
C ASP A 895 5.69 -11.64 11.03
N LYS A 896 5.93 -10.51 10.34
CA LYS A 896 6.62 -9.30 10.84
C LYS A 896 8.11 -9.47 11.18
N LYS A 897 8.79 -10.54 10.76
CA LYS A 897 10.22 -10.77 11.07
C LYS A 897 11.20 -10.14 10.10
N ASP A 898 10.80 -10.03 8.84
CA ASP A 898 11.65 -9.65 7.73
C ASP A 898 10.97 -8.71 6.74
N PHE A 899 11.77 -7.87 6.08
CA PHE A 899 11.32 -6.99 5.01
C PHE A 899 12.43 -6.64 4.02
N SER A 900 12.02 -6.16 2.85
CA SER A 900 12.87 -5.59 1.81
C SER A 900 12.28 -4.30 1.28
N VAL A 901 13.11 -3.28 1.14
CA VAL A 901 12.74 -2.01 0.50
C VAL A 901 13.51 -1.86 -0.80
N VAL A 902 12.80 -1.89 -1.92
CA VAL A 902 13.36 -1.61 -3.25
C VAL A 902 13.27 -0.10 -3.50
N LEU A 903 14.42 0.56 -3.55
CA LEU A 903 14.60 1.99 -3.75
C LEU A 903 15.06 2.24 -5.19
N LEU A 904 14.37 3.08 -5.97
CA LEU A 904 14.65 3.32 -7.39
C LEU A 904 14.79 4.81 -7.72
N ASN A 905 15.98 5.21 -8.19
CA ASN A 905 16.30 6.59 -8.53
C ASN A 905 16.52 6.78 -10.04
N ASN A 906 15.46 7.17 -10.74
CA ASN A 906 15.49 7.47 -12.17
C ASN A 906 15.90 8.93 -12.46
N THR A 907 16.75 9.55 -11.62
CA THR A 907 17.07 10.99 -11.67
C THR A 907 18.58 11.25 -11.64
N GLN A 908 19.03 12.46 -11.98
CA GLN A 908 20.47 12.81 -12.00
C GLN A 908 21.06 13.08 -10.60
N ASN A 909 20.20 13.20 -9.59
CA ASN A 909 20.60 13.61 -8.25
C ASN A 909 20.62 12.39 -7.33
N GLU A 910 21.62 12.33 -6.45
CA GLU A 910 21.66 11.39 -5.33
C GLU A 910 20.38 11.53 -4.47
N LYS A 911 19.91 10.42 -3.91
CA LYS A 911 18.74 10.36 -3.02
C LYS A 911 19.14 9.74 -1.70
N LYS A 912 18.44 10.14 -0.64
CA LYS A 912 18.69 9.66 0.72
C LYS A 912 17.39 9.20 1.35
N TYR A 913 17.49 8.16 2.16
CA TYR A 913 16.36 7.53 2.82
C TYR A 913 16.71 7.18 4.26
N SER A 914 15.82 7.55 5.18
CA SER A 914 15.89 7.17 6.59
C SER A 914 14.80 6.13 6.80
N ILE A 915 15.18 4.85 6.85
CA ILE A 915 14.23 3.76 7.07
C ILE A 915 14.10 3.51 8.58
N ARG A 916 12.88 3.59 9.10
CA ARG A 916 12.50 3.23 10.48
C ARG A 916 11.62 1.99 10.44
N ALA A 917 11.85 1.06 11.35
CA ALA A 917 10.95 -0.05 11.65
C ALA A 917 10.35 0.15 13.05
N ARG A 918 9.04 -0.12 13.22
CA ARG A 918 8.37 -0.18 14.52
C ARG A 918 7.39 -1.34 14.58
N ASP A 919 7.22 -1.92 15.77
CA ASP A 919 6.32 -3.05 16.05
C ASP A 919 6.51 -4.30 15.14
N LEU A 920 7.72 -4.44 14.59
CA LEU A 920 8.21 -5.61 13.87
C LEU A 920 9.05 -6.50 14.79
N ASP A 921 8.94 -7.82 14.59
CA ASP A 921 9.66 -8.85 15.35
C ASP A 921 11.03 -9.16 14.71
N LEU A 922 11.77 -8.11 14.32
CA LEU A 922 13.03 -8.24 13.58
C LEU A 922 14.12 -8.94 14.40
N THR A 923 14.90 -9.79 13.73
CA THR A 923 16.15 -10.34 14.30
C THR A 923 17.42 -9.72 13.73
N ALA A 924 17.30 -8.88 12.70
CA ALA A 924 18.40 -8.16 12.05
C ALA A 924 18.60 -6.76 12.65
N ASP A 925 19.83 -6.46 13.10
CA ASP A 925 20.26 -5.14 13.58
C ASP A 925 20.77 -4.23 12.43
N SER A 926 20.89 -4.77 11.21
CA SER A 926 21.40 -4.10 10.01
C SER A 926 20.66 -4.55 8.75
N LEU A 927 20.70 -3.72 7.69
CA LEU A 927 20.14 -4.06 6.38
C LEU A 927 21.24 -4.32 5.37
N ASN A 928 21.13 -5.43 4.65
CA ASN A 928 22.02 -5.79 3.54
C ASN A 928 21.61 -5.03 2.28
N LEU A 929 22.58 -4.45 1.57
CA LEU A 929 22.34 -3.54 0.44
C LEU A 929 22.80 -4.16 -0.88
N TRP A 930 21.92 -4.19 -1.88
CA TRP A 930 22.17 -4.77 -3.21
C TRP A 930 21.84 -3.79 -4.32
N GLU A 931 22.83 -3.36 -5.11
CA GLU A 931 22.67 -2.29 -6.11
C GLU A 931 22.75 -2.79 -7.55
N THR A 932 21.84 -2.33 -8.40
CA THR A 932 21.93 -2.45 -9.86
C THR A 932 22.01 -1.04 -10.48
N ALA A 933 23.10 -0.79 -11.19
CA ALA A 933 23.39 0.46 -11.90
C ALA A 933 24.01 0.16 -13.29
N THR A 934 24.31 1.22 -14.04
CA THR A 934 24.95 1.14 -15.37
C THR A 934 26.32 0.46 -15.25
N ASP A 935 26.65 -0.48 -16.17
CA ASP A 935 27.84 -1.35 -16.10
C ASP A 935 28.05 -2.12 -14.75
N SER A 936 27.02 -2.24 -13.89
CA SER A 936 27.19 -2.66 -12.50
C SER A 936 25.94 -3.33 -11.94
N TYR A 937 25.72 -4.59 -12.31
CA TYR A 937 24.51 -5.34 -11.98
C TYR A 937 24.65 -6.14 -10.68
N MET A 938 23.59 -6.10 -9.84
CA MET A 938 23.41 -6.87 -8.60
C MET A 938 24.66 -6.96 -7.71
N LYS A 939 25.24 -5.81 -7.36
CA LYS A 939 26.45 -5.72 -6.51
C LYS A 939 26.07 -5.59 -5.05
N TYR A 940 26.62 -6.45 -4.19
CA TYR A 940 26.53 -6.30 -2.74
C TYR A 940 27.29 -5.04 -2.30
N LYS A 941 26.67 -4.17 -1.49
CA LYS A 941 27.25 -2.89 -1.05
C LYS A 941 27.66 -2.88 0.44
N GLY A 942 27.60 -4.05 1.09
CA GLY A 942 27.75 -4.17 2.54
C GLY A 942 26.41 -4.01 3.28
N SER A 943 26.49 -3.92 4.60
CA SER A 943 25.34 -3.65 5.48
C SER A 943 25.32 -2.20 5.97
N VAL A 944 24.12 -1.70 6.28
CA VAL A 944 23.93 -0.46 7.06
C VAL A 944 23.43 -0.82 8.46
N GLU A 945 24.17 -0.37 9.48
CA GLU A 945 23.83 -0.59 10.90
C GLU A 945 22.76 0.40 11.39
N LEU A 946 21.83 -0.06 12.22
CA LEU A 946 20.81 0.78 12.86
C LEU A 946 21.47 1.83 13.77
N LYS A 947 21.08 3.10 13.63
CA LYS A 947 21.54 4.22 14.47
C LYS A 947 20.38 5.13 14.81
N ASP A 948 20.21 5.44 16.10
CA ASP A 948 19.20 6.38 16.59
C ASP A 948 17.79 6.11 16.00
N GLY A 949 17.43 4.83 15.93
CA GLY A 949 16.15 4.32 15.44
C GLY A 949 16.01 4.20 13.91
N VAL A 950 17.03 4.50 13.11
CA VAL A 950 16.95 4.45 11.64
C VAL A 950 18.15 3.78 10.95
N TRP A 951 17.93 3.31 9.73
CA TRP A 951 18.97 3.02 8.75
C TRP A 951 19.05 4.14 7.72
N GLU A 952 20.22 4.74 7.56
CA GLU A 952 20.48 5.84 6.61
C GLU A 952 21.08 5.30 5.31
N ILE A 953 20.34 5.38 4.21
CA ILE A 953 20.71 4.83 2.90
C ILE A 953 20.86 5.95 1.88
N THR A 954 21.97 5.91 1.14
CA THR A 954 22.22 6.80 -0.01
C THR A 954 22.09 6.01 -1.30
N LEU A 955 21.19 6.45 -2.19
CA LEU A 955 20.95 5.85 -3.50
C LEU A 955 21.55 6.72 -4.61
N ALA A 956 22.42 6.11 -5.43
CA ALA A 956 23.11 6.78 -6.52
C ALA A 956 22.16 7.26 -7.65
N PRO A 957 22.52 8.27 -8.45
CA PRO A 957 21.82 8.63 -9.67
C PRO A 957 21.66 7.46 -10.64
N TYR A 958 20.50 7.34 -11.28
CA TYR A 958 20.20 6.30 -12.28
C TYR A 958 20.55 4.87 -11.85
N SER A 959 20.07 4.48 -10.66
CA SER A 959 20.25 3.15 -10.09
C SER A 959 19.00 2.66 -9.34
N VAL A 960 18.97 1.36 -9.04
CA VAL A 960 18.03 0.73 -8.11
C VAL A 960 18.83 -0.01 -7.04
N LEU A 961 18.34 -0.01 -5.80
CA LEU A 961 18.97 -0.68 -4.67
C LEU A 961 17.90 -1.34 -3.80
N THR A 962 18.11 -2.59 -3.41
CA THR A 962 17.32 -3.24 -2.37
C THR A 962 18.05 -3.21 -1.04
N ALA A 963 17.35 -2.77 0.00
CA ALA A 963 17.79 -2.87 1.39
C ALA A 963 16.91 -3.90 2.09
N THR A 964 17.51 -5.00 2.57
CA THR A 964 16.79 -6.18 3.08
C THR A 964 17.32 -6.64 4.43
N THR A 965 16.45 -7.24 5.25
CA THR A 965 16.83 -7.97 6.47
C THR A 965 17.41 -9.35 6.18
N LEU A 966 17.15 -9.92 4.99
CA LEU A 966 17.60 -11.24 4.57
C LEU A 966 19.13 -11.30 4.41
N ASP A 967 19.73 -12.45 4.76
CA ASP A 967 21.18 -12.68 4.69
C ASP A 967 21.60 -13.78 3.69
N ASP A 968 20.64 -14.36 2.95
CA ASP A 968 20.76 -15.55 2.08
C ASP A 968 21.98 -15.57 1.14
N TYR A 969 22.35 -14.40 0.59
CA TYR A 969 23.43 -14.24 -0.40
C TYR A 969 24.69 -13.55 0.17
N THR A 970 24.81 -13.42 1.50
CA THR A 970 25.87 -12.62 2.13
C THR A 970 27.07 -13.43 2.64
N ASP A 971 26.93 -14.74 2.91
CA ASP A 971 28.04 -15.55 3.45
C ASP A 971 29.17 -15.71 2.43
N GLY A 972 30.33 -15.12 2.73
CA GLY A 972 31.49 -15.12 1.85
C GLY A 972 31.48 -14.09 0.71
N THR A 973 30.40 -13.33 0.52
CA THR A 973 30.29 -12.30 -0.53
C THR A 973 31.11 -11.05 -0.18
N GLU A 974 32.01 -10.64 -1.08
CA GLU A 974 32.82 -9.43 -0.88
C GLU A 974 32.06 -8.17 -1.36
N GLU A 975 32.31 -7.01 -0.74
CA GLU A 975 31.73 -5.73 -1.20
C GLU A 975 32.07 -5.44 -2.68
N ASN A 976 31.06 -5.01 -3.43
CA ASN A 976 31.07 -4.75 -4.87
C ASN A 976 31.31 -6.01 -5.73
N THR A 977 30.90 -7.19 -5.23
CA THR A 977 30.79 -8.43 -6.02
C THR A 977 29.34 -8.88 -6.16
N THR A 978 29.11 -9.83 -7.06
CA THR A 978 27.84 -10.55 -7.24
C THR A 978 28.15 -12.03 -7.04
N PRO A 979 27.44 -12.76 -6.17
CA PRO A 979 27.61 -14.20 -6.03
C PRO A 979 27.02 -14.94 -7.24
N ASP A 980 27.51 -16.14 -7.51
CA ASP A 980 27.15 -16.92 -8.70
C ASP A 980 25.63 -17.21 -8.76
N GLU A 981 24.94 -17.38 -7.62
CA GLU A 981 23.48 -17.58 -7.59
C GLU A 981 22.65 -16.36 -8.05
N LEU A 982 23.25 -15.16 -8.04
CA LEU A 982 22.63 -13.91 -8.48
C LEU A 982 23.16 -13.39 -9.81
N ALA A 983 24.16 -14.05 -10.41
CA ALA A 983 24.75 -13.63 -11.69
C ALA A 983 23.80 -13.92 -12.88
N MET A 984 23.88 -13.10 -13.93
CA MET A 984 23.28 -13.46 -15.24
C MET A 984 24.18 -14.49 -15.96
N PRO A 985 23.62 -15.44 -16.74
CA PRO A 985 24.43 -16.46 -17.42
C PRO A 985 25.46 -15.91 -18.41
N GLU A 986 25.07 -14.98 -19.28
CA GLU A 986 25.97 -14.23 -20.16
C GLU A 986 25.50 -12.77 -20.25
N GLU A 987 26.42 -11.82 -20.01
CA GLU A 987 26.19 -10.38 -20.10
C GLU A 987 26.84 -9.84 -21.40
N GLU A 988 26.32 -8.74 -21.96
CA GLU A 988 26.73 -8.07 -23.21
C GLU A 988 26.11 -8.58 -24.53
N VAL A 989 25.96 -7.66 -25.50
CA VAL A 989 25.44 -7.91 -26.86
C VAL A 989 26.57 -8.37 -27.80
N ASN A 990 26.95 -9.65 -27.75
CA ASN A 990 28.09 -10.21 -28.49
C ASN A 990 27.79 -10.51 -29.99
N THR A 991 27.44 -9.46 -30.76
CA THR A 991 26.99 -9.60 -32.16
C THR A 991 28.07 -10.12 -33.13
N ASP A 992 29.36 -9.87 -32.83
CA ASP A 992 30.47 -10.29 -33.70
C ASP A 992 30.76 -11.80 -33.61
N GLU A 993 30.36 -12.47 -32.52
CA GLU A 993 30.57 -13.91 -32.31
C GLU A 993 29.31 -14.76 -32.58
N ARG A 994 28.10 -14.14 -32.65
CA ARG A 994 26.85 -14.80 -33.06
C ARG A 994 26.96 -15.49 -34.42
N ALA A 995 26.78 -16.82 -34.46
CA ALA A 995 26.75 -17.57 -35.71
C ALA A 995 25.59 -17.11 -36.62
N VAL A 996 25.87 -16.96 -37.91
CA VAL A 996 24.86 -16.78 -38.97
C VAL A 996 24.14 -18.12 -39.17
N LEU A 997 22.83 -18.10 -39.45
CA LEU A 997 22.14 -19.33 -39.89
C LEU A 997 22.78 -19.82 -41.21
N ASP A 998 23.44 -20.98 -41.11
CA ASP A 998 24.29 -21.57 -42.14
C ASP A 998 24.34 -23.09 -41.87
N THR A 999 23.50 -23.86 -42.57
CA THR A 999 23.30 -25.31 -42.34
C THR A 999 23.77 -26.16 -43.52
N ASP A 1000 24.08 -27.42 -43.24
CA ASP A 1000 24.30 -28.46 -44.25
C ASP A 1000 23.04 -28.79 -45.09
N GLU A 1001 23.21 -29.69 -46.07
CA GLU A 1001 22.12 -30.15 -46.96
C GLU A 1001 20.92 -30.81 -46.25
N THR A 1002 21.01 -31.08 -44.94
CA THR A 1002 19.92 -31.66 -44.12
C THR A 1002 19.16 -30.61 -43.30
N GLY A 1003 19.59 -29.35 -43.32
CA GLY A 1003 18.97 -28.27 -42.54
C GLY A 1003 19.28 -28.29 -41.05
N LYS A 1004 20.06 -29.26 -40.57
CA LYS A 1004 20.24 -29.53 -39.14
C LYS A 1004 21.59 -29.06 -38.60
N ASN A 1005 22.69 -29.53 -39.19
CA ASN A 1005 24.02 -29.27 -38.65
C ASN A 1005 24.61 -28.01 -39.29
N ALA A 1006 25.40 -27.22 -38.57
CA ALA A 1006 26.08 -26.06 -39.14
C ALA A 1006 27.27 -26.47 -40.03
N ASP A 1007 27.31 -26.03 -41.30
CA ASP A 1007 28.44 -26.27 -42.22
C ASP A 1007 28.69 -25.13 -43.24
N THR A 1008 29.37 -24.07 -42.77
CA THR A 1008 29.86 -22.93 -43.57
C THR A 1008 30.82 -23.26 -44.73
N SER A 1009 31.07 -24.55 -45.02
CA SER A 1009 32.00 -25.00 -46.06
C SER A 1009 31.32 -25.50 -47.34
N ASP A 1010 29.99 -25.66 -47.36
CA ASP A 1010 29.24 -26.11 -48.54
C ASP A 1010 28.63 -24.97 -49.40
N GLU A 1011 27.43 -25.15 -49.96
CA GLU A 1011 26.73 -24.14 -50.77
C GLU A 1011 25.31 -23.79 -50.29
N TYR A 1012 24.88 -24.36 -49.16
CA TYR A 1012 23.61 -24.08 -48.51
C TYR A 1012 23.78 -22.98 -47.44
N LEU A 1013 22.69 -22.28 -47.15
CA LEU A 1013 22.59 -21.40 -45.97
C LEU A 1013 21.48 -21.90 -45.04
N TYR A 1014 20.44 -22.45 -45.66
CA TYR A 1014 19.40 -23.24 -45.02
C TYR A 1014 18.84 -24.20 -46.09
N ALA A 1015 18.49 -25.40 -45.65
CA ALA A 1015 17.77 -26.40 -46.43
C ALA A 1015 16.72 -27.05 -45.52
N ASP A 1016 15.60 -27.51 -46.08
CA ASP A 1016 14.68 -28.40 -45.38
C ASP A 1016 13.98 -29.28 -46.42
N ASP A 1017 14.00 -30.59 -46.21
CA ASP A 1017 13.27 -31.55 -47.04
C ASP A 1017 11.91 -31.93 -46.45
N PHE A 1018 11.63 -31.46 -45.22
CA PHE A 1018 10.44 -31.74 -44.41
C PHE A 1018 10.21 -33.24 -44.12
N GLU A 1019 11.20 -34.13 -44.36
CA GLU A 1019 11.13 -35.55 -44.00
C GLU A 1019 11.63 -35.82 -42.57
N TYR A 1020 12.53 -34.99 -42.03
CA TYR A 1020 13.15 -35.09 -40.69
C TYR A 1020 13.65 -36.50 -40.32
N ALA A 1021 14.10 -37.28 -41.31
CA ALA A 1021 14.45 -38.69 -41.15
C ALA A 1021 15.70 -38.97 -40.27
N TYR A 1022 16.35 -37.92 -39.78
CA TYR A 1022 17.52 -37.95 -38.89
C TYR A 1022 17.24 -37.41 -37.48
N ASP A 1023 16.00 -37.00 -37.22
CA ASP A 1023 15.52 -36.48 -35.94
C ASP A 1023 14.88 -37.60 -35.09
N ALA A 1024 14.29 -37.24 -33.94
CA ALA A 1024 13.55 -38.19 -33.11
C ALA A 1024 12.26 -38.66 -33.82
N GLU A 1025 11.79 -39.88 -33.52
CA GLU A 1025 10.58 -40.44 -34.19
C GLU A 1025 9.32 -39.58 -33.96
N ASP A 1026 9.32 -38.76 -32.90
CA ASP A 1026 8.27 -37.85 -32.44
C ASP A 1026 8.58 -36.35 -32.71
N TYR A 1027 9.60 -36.01 -33.52
CA TYR A 1027 10.04 -34.63 -33.75
C TYR A 1027 8.90 -33.67 -34.20
N LEU A 1028 8.07 -34.11 -35.16
CA LEU A 1028 6.92 -33.32 -35.62
C LEU A 1028 5.72 -33.41 -34.67
N GLU A 1029 5.49 -34.59 -34.06
CA GLU A 1029 4.36 -34.85 -33.16
C GLU A 1029 4.45 -34.03 -31.86
N SER A 1030 5.67 -33.89 -31.32
CA SER A 1030 5.96 -33.07 -30.14
C SER A 1030 5.89 -31.55 -30.37
N ARG A 1031 5.63 -31.12 -31.61
CA ARG A 1031 5.63 -29.72 -32.07
C ARG A 1031 4.42 -29.37 -32.94
N GLY A 1032 3.33 -30.15 -32.88
CA GLY A 1032 2.11 -29.87 -33.63
C GLY A 1032 2.25 -29.82 -35.16
N GLY A 1033 3.31 -30.42 -35.70
CA GLY A 1033 3.67 -30.38 -37.13
C GLY A 1033 4.44 -29.14 -37.59
N GLU A 1034 4.94 -28.29 -36.69
CA GLU A 1034 5.74 -27.12 -37.06
C GLU A 1034 7.12 -27.50 -37.66
N PRO A 1035 7.56 -26.83 -38.75
CA PRO A 1035 8.87 -27.06 -39.36
C PRO A 1035 10.02 -26.45 -38.52
N ARG A 1036 11.26 -26.88 -38.79
CA ARG A 1036 12.47 -26.30 -38.17
C ARG A 1036 12.65 -24.82 -38.55
N TYR A 1037 12.85 -23.95 -37.57
CA TYR A 1037 13.19 -22.51 -37.72
C TYR A 1037 12.19 -21.62 -38.47
N MET A 1038 11.04 -22.09 -38.97
CA MET A 1038 10.12 -21.19 -39.68
C MET A 1038 9.16 -20.48 -38.72
N ILE A 1039 8.87 -19.21 -38.98
CA ILE A 1039 7.90 -18.42 -38.22
C ILE A 1039 6.74 -18.02 -39.14
N ASP A 1040 5.55 -18.43 -38.74
CA ASP A 1040 4.31 -18.04 -39.38
C ASP A 1040 3.96 -16.59 -39.04
N THR A 1041 4.14 -15.69 -40.01
CA THR A 1041 3.74 -14.29 -39.83
C THR A 1041 2.23 -14.12 -40.03
N HIS A 1042 1.60 -15.01 -40.81
CA HIS A 1042 0.19 -15.01 -41.19
C HIS A 1042 -0.28 -16.40 -41.65
N SER A 1043 -1.42 -16.87 -41.12
CA SER A 1043 -1.97 -18.23 -41.35
C SER A 1043 -1.07 -19.33 -40.78
N ALA A 1044 -1.63 -20.53 -40.62
CA ALA A 1044 -0.87 -21.73 -40.30
C ALA A 1044 -0.21 -22.38 -41.52
N TRP A 1045 1.02 -22.82 -41.32
CA TRP A 1045 1.84 -23.66 -42.18
C TRP A 1045 2.39 -24.83 -41.36
N ILE A 1046 2.09 -26.07 -41.78
CA ILE A 1046 2.54 -27.28 -41.09
C ILE A 1046 3.20 -28.24 -42.07
N VAL A 1047 3.91 -29.23 -41.55
CA VAL A 1047 4.49 -30.32 -42.34
C VAL A 1047 3.50 -31.48 -42.46
N GLU A 1048 3.04 -31.75 -43.68
CA GLU A 1048 2.13 -32.85 -44.03
C GLU A 1048 2.73 -33.67 -45.19
N ASP A 1049 2.75 -35.00 -45.08
CA ASP A 1049 3.24 -35.93 -46.11
C ASP A 1049 4.67 -35.58 -46.65
N GLY A 1050 5.56 -35.09 -45.78
CA GLY A 1050 6.92 -34.68 -46.14
C GLY A 1050 6.99 -33.37 -46.93
N ARG A 1051 6.07 -32.42 -46.64
CA ARG A 1051 6.00 -31.10 -47.30
C ARG A 1051 5.44 -30.04 -46.37
N LEU A 1052 5.96 -28.83 -46.47
CA LEU A 1052 5.31 -27.65 -45.89
C LEU A 1052 4.01 -27.30 -46.65
N ALA A 1053 2.91 -27.17 -45.91
CA ALA A 1053 1.57 -26.92 -46.42
C ALA A 1053 0.89 -25.77 -45.66
N GLN A 1054 0.39 -24.77 -46.40
CA GLN A 1054 -0.58 -23.82 -45.86
C GLN A 1054 -1.94 -24.49 -45.81
N ILE A 1055 -2.51 -24.63 -44.61
CA ILE A 1055 -3.69 -25.49 -44.36
C ILE A 1055 -5.02 -24.74 -44.32
N LEU A 1056 -5.01 -23.43 -44.10
CA LEU A 1056 -6.25 -22.66 -43.92
C LEU A 1056 -6.93 -22.32 -45.24
N THR A 1057 -8.07 -22.97 -45.49
CA THR A 1057 -8.90 -22.75 -46.70
C THR A 1057 -9.64 -21.40 -46.73
N ALA A 1058 -9.57 -20.60 -45.66
CA ALA A 1058 -10.24 -19.31 -45.51
C ALA A 1058 -9.46 -18.38 -44.57
N SER A 1059 -9.54 -17.07 -44.82
CA SER A 1059 -8.93 -16.04 -43.96
C SER A 1059 -9.51 -16.06 -42.55
N VAL A 1060 -8.64 -16.01 -41.55
CA VAL A 1060 -9.00 -15.81 -40.13
C VAL A 1060 -9.19 -14.33 -39.79
N ASN A 1061 -9.70 -14.03 -38.60
CA ASN A 1061 -9.58 -12.68 -38.04
C ASN A 1061 -8.13 -12.47 -37.59
N GLN A 1062 -7.64 -11.23 -37.71
CA GLN A 1062 -6.28 -10.85 -37.33
C GLN A 1062 -6.24 -9.33 -37.17
N TRP A 1063 -5.46 -8.83 -36.21
CA TRP A 1063 -5.33 -7.39 -35.98
C TRP A 1063 -4.47 -6.74 -37.08
N ASN A 1064 -3.41 -7.43 -37.50
CA ASN A 1064 -2.59 -7.05 -38.64
C ASN A 1064 -3.01 -7.85 -39.88
N GLY A 1065 -3.70 -7.23 -40.83
CA GLY A 1065 -4.13 -7.87 -42.09
C GLY A 1065 -2.96 -8.17 -43.05
N GLY A 1066 -2.93 -9.37 -43.65
CA GLY A 1066 -1.89 -9.83 -44.57
C GLY A 1066 -2.28 -11.09 -45.38
N ASP A 1067 -1.51 -11.41 -46.43
CA ASP A 1067 -1.60 -12.68 -47.16
C ASP A 1067 -0.91 -13.80 -46.34
N PRO A 1068 -1.31 -15.10 -46.44
CA PRO A 1068 -0.60 -16.21 -45.79
C PRO A 1068 0.91 -16.20 -46.10
N MET A 1069 1.73 -16.24 -45.05
CA MET A 1069 3.19 -16.12 -45.17
C MET A 1069 3.89 -16.73 -43.94
N THR A 1070 4.92 -17.53 -44.21
CA THR A 1070 5.89 -18.03 -43.24
C THR A 1070 7.29 -17.61 -43.68
N ILE A 1071 8.21 -17.42 -42.75
CA ILE A 1071 9.56 -16.90 -43.00
C ILE A 1071 10.63 -17.75 -42.30
N VAL A 1072 11.80 -17.83 -42.94
CA VAL A 1072 13.01 -18.45 -42.38
C VAL A 1072 14.24 -17.66 -42.88
N GLY A 1073 15.27 -17.54 -42.05
CA GLY A 1073 16.57 -17.02 -42.47
C GLY A 1073 17.25 -16.10 -41.47
N ASP A 1074 18.29 -15.40 -41.94
CA ASP A 1074 19.06 -14.44 -41.15
C ASP A 1074 19.08 -13.08 -41.86
N PHE A 1075 18.86 -11.98 -41.12
CA PHE A 1075 18.88 -10.63 -41.67
C PHE A 1075 20.24 -10.23 -42.27
N ARG A 1076 21.32 -10.93 -41.87
CA ARG A 1076 22.69 -10.77 -42.38
C ARG A 1076 22.88 -11.39 -43.77
N TRP A 1077 21.95 -12.21 -44.26
CA TRP A 1077 22.03 -12.84 -45.58
C TRP A 1077 21.94 -11.82 -46.72
N MET A 1078 23.09 -11.54 -47.33
CA MET A 1078 23.19 -10.60 -48.45
C MET A 1078 22.95 -11.28 -49.81
N ASN A 1079 23.88 -12.11 -50.30
CA ASN A 1079 23.82 -12.65 -51.67
C ASN A 1079 23.61 -14.15 -51.64
N TYR A 1080 22.40 -14.60 -51.97
CA TYR A 1080 22.01 -16.01 -51.99
C TYR A 1080 21.07 -16.31 -53.17
N ILE A 1081 20.80 -17.59 -53.37
CA ILE A 1081 19.76 -18.12 -54.25
C ILE A 1081 18.79 -18.88 -53.35
N ALA A 1082 17.49 -18.75 -53.61
CA ALA A 1082 16.47 -19.61 -53.00
C ALA A 1082 15.79 -20.41 -54.12
N ASP A 1083 15.57 -21.70 -53.86
CA ASP A 1083 14.87 -22.63 -54.73
C ASP A 1083 13.82 -23.36 -53.87
N VAL A 1084 12.63 -23.61 -54.41
CA VAL A 1084 11.54 -24.28 -53.68
C VAL A 1084 10.61 -24.97 -54.67
N ASP A 1085 10.34 -26.25 -54.43
CA ASP A 1085 9.35 -27.01 -55.18
C ASP A 1085 7.93 -26.70 -54.67
N ILE A 1086 7.14 -26.03 -55.51
CA ILE A 1086 5.78 -25.59 -55.16
C ILE A 1086 4.69 -26.42 -55.87
N THR A 1087 3.59 -26.67 -55.16
CA THR A 1087 2.35 -27.19 -55.75
C THR A 1087 1.25 -26.14 -55.67
N VAL A 1088 0.87 -25.56 -56.81
CA VAL A 1088 -0.29 -24.65 -56.91
C VAL A 1088 -1.48 -25.42 -57.50
N PRO A 1089 -2.68 -25.39 -56.89
CA PRO A 1089 -3.87 -26.05 -57.44
C PRO A 1089 -4.21 -25.59 -58.87
N ALA A 1090 -3.98 -26.48 -59.84
CA ALA A 1090 -4.08 -26.17 -61.27
C ALA A 1090 -5.52 -25.99 -61.79
N ASP A 1091 -6.52 -26.26 -60.96
CA ASP A 1091 -7.94 -26.04 -61.22
C ASP A 1091 -8.46 -24.68 -60.70
N ASN A 1092 -7.61 -23.90 -60.01
CA ASN A 1092 -7.91 -22.55 -59.56
C ASN A 1092 -7.00 -21.51 -60.25
N ASP A 1093 -7.49 -20.89 -61.32
CA ASP A 1093 -6.78 -19.84 -62.10
C ASP A 1093 -6.23 -18.68 -61.24
N SER A 1094 -6.86 -18.43 -60.09
CA SER A 1094 -6.54 -17.36 -59.13
C SER A 1094 -5.70 -17.80 -57.92
N ALA A 1095 -5.54 -19.10 -57.68
CA ALA A 1095 -4.59 -19.59 -56.68
C ALA A 1095 -3.16 -19.24 -57.11
N TRP A 1096 -2.31 -18.89 -56.14
CA TRP A 1096 -0.93 -18.54 -56.37
C TRP A 1096 -0.06 -18.98 -55.19
N ALA A 1097 1.23 -19.20 -55.47
CA ALA A 1097 2.28 -19.29 -54.46
C ALA A 1097 3.32 -18.21 -54.75
N GLY A 1098 4.02 -17.74 -53.71
CA GLY A 1098 5.01 -16.69 -53.80
C GLY A 1098 6.30 -17.06 -53.08
N LEU A 1099 7.45 -16.82 -53.71
CA LEU A 1099 8.77 -16.88 -53.08
C LEU A 1099 9.29 -15.44 -52.92
N GLY A 1100 9.56 -15.05 -51.67
CA GLY A 1100 10.27 -13.81 -51.33
C GLY A 1100 11.75 -14.09 -51.03
N ILE A 1101 12.64 -13.21 -51.49
CA ILE A 1101 14.04 -13.16 -51.05
C ILE A 1101 14.41 -11.73 -50.66
N ARG A 1102 15.26 -11.59 -49.63
CA ARG A 1102 15.58 -10.32 -48.98
C ARG A 1102 14.33 -9.51 -48.56
N THR A 1103 13.31 -10.18 -48.06
CA THR A 1103 12.25 -9.53 -47.29
C THR A 1103 12.93 -8.76 -46.14
N GLN A 1104 12.53 -7.52 -45.89
CA GLN A 1104 13.10 -6.62 -44.88
C GLN A 1104 12.05 -6.18 -43.85
N THR A 1105 10.79 -6.54 -44.06
CA THR A 1105 9.68 -6.19 -43.18
C THR A 1105 8.96 -7.47 -42.76
N GLY A 1106 9.19 -7.89 -41.51
CA GLY A 1106 8.77 -9.20 -41.03
C GLY A 1106 7.27 -9.38 -40.78
N MET A 1107 6.46 -8.31 -40.83
CA MET A 1107 5.02 -8.42 -40.61
C MET A 1107 4.24 -8.81 -41.87
N ASN A 1108 4.57 -8.22 -43.02
CA ASN A 1108 3.61 -8.11 -44.11
C ASN A 1108 4.33 -7.94 -45.45
N TRP A 1109 3.97 -8.77 -46.43
CA TRP A 1109 4.48 -8.60 -47.79
C TRP A 1109 4.10 -7.23 -48.36
N ASN A 1110 5.09 -6.35 -48.55
CA ASN A 1110 4.87 -4.99 -49.05
C ASN A 1110 5.66 -4.67 -50.33
N GLN A 1111 6.11 -5.70 -51.04
CA GLN A 1111 6.97 -5.64 -52.25
C GLN A 1111 8.43 -5.28 -51.96
N ASP A 1112 8.87 -5.47 -50.72
CA ASP A 1112 10.27 -5.45 -50.31
C ASP A 1112 11.08 -6.62 -50.89
N GLY A 1113 12.41 -6.42 -50.98
CA GLY A 1113 13.32 -7.43 -51.50
C GLY A 1113 13.10 -7.73 -52.99
N TYR A 1114 12.83 -9.00 -53.28
CA TYR A 1114 12.30 -9.48 -54.57
C TYR A 1114 11.26 -10.56 -54.30
N THR A 1115 10.10 -10.52 -54.97
CA THR A 1115 9.06 -11.54 -54.82
C THR A 1115 8.61 -12.08 -56.17
N LEU A 1116 8.70 -13.39 -56.38
CA LEU A 1116 8.15 -14.09 -57.55
C LEU A 1116 6.83 -14.76 -57.16
N ARG A 1117 5.71 -14.34 -57.75
CA ARG A 1117 4.39 -15.00 -57.63
C ARG A 1117 4.08 -15.82 -58.88
N ILE A 1118 3.59 -17.04 -58.70
CA ILE A 1118 3.19 -17.97 -59.77
C ILE A 1118 1.75 -18.42 -59.53
N TYR A 1119 0.90 -18.31 -60.55
CA TYR A 1119 -0.54 -18.61 -60.49
C TYR A 1119 -0.88 -19.95 -61.15
N GLY A 1120 -1.95 -20.61 -60.71
CA GLY A 1120 -2.48 -21.85 -61.31
C GLY A 1120 -2.82 -21.72 -62.80
N SER A 1121 -3.17 -20.51 -63.25
CA SER A 1121 -3.38 -20.16 -64.67
C SER A 1121 -2.09 -20.09 -65.52
N GLY A 1122 -0.91 -20.28 -64.93
CA GLY A 1122 0.40 -20.13 -65.60
C GLY A 1122 0.86 -18.68 -65.79
N LYS A 1123 0.12 -17.71 -65.23
CA LYS A 1123 0.57 -16.32 -65.05
C LYS A 1123 1.68 -16.30 -63.99
N TRP A 1124 2.65 -15.39 -64.14
CA TRP A 1124 3.61 -15.06 -63.08
C TRP A 1124 3.85 -13.55 -63.01
N GLU A 1125 4.27 -13.07 -61.84
CA GLU A 1125 4.60 -11.67 -61.55
C GLU A 1125 5.87 -11.60 -60.71
N LEU A 1126 6.73 -10.61 -60.96
CA LEU A 1126 7.95 -10.36 -60.20
C LEU A 1126 7.94 -8.92 -59.67
N TYR A 1127 8.06 -8.79 -58.35
CA TYR A 1127 8.04 -7.53 -57.60
C TYR A 1127 9.42 -7.17 -57.04
N ARG A 1128 9.65 -5.88 -56.84
CA ARG A 1128 10.85 -5.24 -56.27
C ARG A 1128 10.58 -3.76 -55.97
#